data_AF-A0A9P1AQ40-F1
#
_entry.id   AF-A0A9P1AQ40-F1
#
_cell.length_a   1.000
_cell.length_b   1.000
_cell.length_c   1.000
_cell.angle_alpha   90.00
_cell.angle_beta   90.00
_cell.angle_gamma   90.00
#
_symmetry.space_group_name_H-M   'P 1'
#
loop_
_entity.id
_entity.type
_entity.pdbx_description
1 polymer ?
#
loop_
_entity_poly.entity_id
_entity_poly.type
_entity_poly.pdbx_seq_one_letter_code
_entity_poly.pdbx_strand_id
1 'polypeptide(L)'
;MRFKPSFSLAISITLVLLACGLCEPSAEETENGEPVFYCFVDPPAKTRVSPDLLSNITACTHFVYGRIPIDKPSGHPEYSVTDVYSDYGIDNLRTFIRMKSRHPSAKFLLGVVRTKPFEDNLMAQKVADGVLKAVKSKQLDGVFIRFEGNHLEYRTSTAFIKSLASNEQLSVTFGVSGRRVFAFEAVRRLREINEHVEHIYLDMGELPSNEDPYQITQINPLFSNTSIPFEETIQGTVQQLTEEGLLPHRLVIGLTAGGWKFEIKDAQDPLTVIHGQFAKTPGRRVSYQDACRARGAVVYNWEVMNEVTVYRQTWISVNLPTKKALGEKIKWILSEHFAGLGISSALSDDPSGECGTDALPAHTLAMEMLRTSINSNVPKCTRLCYLDPSQVPSTFPIDNLKSEFCTHLVVHYFDLDLRETVLIAEGARELIEKIDEWRKRIIEVAPKLILSLGSKQTTGVWQFIVANDFRRKELAEQIIRSVNESTADGIEVSWTLEAMTSEFDKKNLKAFIDDVLTADTDKKTEILVATTADSAYSDFYDYEHLNKTASLIVLHSHRLHSESAPFTGHPSPISATSSMKVPKMTWESVYTHWTTARKVARSKIVLSLSASTISIQSLADERTQSMDPFGQAALISLLRSKKSDIHSLQEVCESVSSGTALNNWVPIANVPYLRRYDQMVAYESPKSAHIKAVWASMERAGGLALHNIQHDDPHAVCDNRTAFPLLSALSRAHVCSKCLTQHDFKKCHDHEFVVSCRYELKKSNPVFKTDIVPYERCTEVIVEQAKLVLGGNITFETAEEERALRNLTEMRPKMLKCGLVLALSCGDSERHLNSILGDNMTSAIDNVLAVMDKYKFSGVQLDCERPIRRGNHIYFNTFVRKLSKMFEKSKASNGCNRTISARFSHYTRNPSSYFSISLLNKLSHVSLRMSSQSSVDAPSFFANPSDPKAPSTEKFVKMWKEVGLRPDKLVLEISPFGFESNGTGGGVVRAMGQGEVCQTVGNRAVFRHDYEQLNGAVRLENGTMVHAMSADDLAYKIGYARRENLGGIALNSVNGDDYTGICGRGSFPLLKSIYTSVKCQ
;
A
#
# COMPACT_ATOMS: atom_id res chain seq x y z
N MET A 1 31.64 -48.54 30.04
CA MET A 1 33.05 -48.22 30.41
C MET A 1 33.37 -46.87 29.76
N ARG A 2 33.98 -45.85 30.40
CA ARG A 2 35.34 -45.75 30.98
C ARG A 2 36.42 -46.06 29.92
N PHE A 3 37.44 -45.22 29.64
CA PHE A 3 37.94 -43.99 30.30
C PHE A 3 38.68 -43.03 29.32
N LYS A 4 38.87 -41.75 29.69
CA LYS A 4 39.94 -40.82 29.20
C LYS A 4 41.27 -41.09 29.95
N PRO A 5 42.47 -40.73 29.44
CA PRO A 5 43.13 -39.44 29.78
C PRO A 5 44.11 -38.90 28.68
N SER A 6 45.11 -38.05 29.00
CA SER A 6 45.10 -36.57 28.94
C SER A 6 46.51 -35.96 29.22
N PHE A 7 46.63 -34.61 29.27
CA PHE A 7 47.78 -33.74 29.67
C PHE A 7 48.79 -33.25 28.59
N SER A 8 49.63 -32.22 28.83
CA SER A 8 49.42 -30.74 29.01
C SER A 8 50.77 -29.99 29.23
N LEU A 9 50.77 -28.63 29.20
CA LEU A 9 51.89 -27.67 29.52
C LEU A 9 53.11 -27.71 28.54
N ALA A 10 54.05 -26.74 28.40
CA ALA A 10 54.29 -25.33 28.82
C ALA A 10 55.55 -24.79 28.04
N ILE A 11 56.03 -23.51 27.97
CA ILE A 11 55.63 -22.17 28.45
C ILE A 11 56.23 -21.02 27.55
N SER A 12 56.01 -19.75 27.91
CA SER A 12 56.41 -18.45 27.29
C SER A 12 57.89 -18.14 26.99
N ILE A 13 58.14 -17.12 26.13
CA ILE A 13 58.99 -15.92 26.38
C ILE A 13 58.76 -14.83 25.29
N THR A 14 59.12 -13.57 25.56
CA THR A 14 58.77 -12.35 24.78
C THR A 14 59.99 -11.45 24.52
N LEU A 15 60.15 -10.83 23.33
CA LEU A 15 60.55 -9.41 23.21
C LEU A 15 60.41 -8.78 21.79
N VAL A 16 60.31 -7.45 21.81
CA VAL A 16 60.04 -6.42 20.76
C VAL A 16 61.22 -6.12 19.82
N LEU A 17 60.96 -5.72 18.56
CA LEU A 17 61.58 -4.53 17.89
C LEU A 17 60.94 -4.13 16.52
N LEU A 18 60.88 -2.81 16.27
CA LEU A 18 60.30 -2.03 15.14
C LEU A 18 60.79 -2.47 13.71
N ALA A 19 60.17 -2.19 12.55
CA ALA A 19 59.59 -0.93 12.03
C ALA A 19 58.84 -1.09 10.65
N CYS A 20 57.87 -0.19 10.38
CA CYS A 20 57.12 0.18 9.16
C CYS A 20 57.43 -0.41 7.75
N GLY A 21 56.37 -0.64 6.93
CA GLY A 21 56.49 -1.06 5.52
C GLY A 21 55.34 -0.82 4.51
N LEU A 22 54.16 -0.33 4.91
CA LEU A 22 53.02 0.10 4.04
C LEU A 22 52.46 -0.89 2.98
N CYS A 23 51.34 -1.54 3.30
CA CYS A 23 50.03 -1.39 2.60
C CYS A 23 49.07 -2.53 3.00
N GLU A 24 48.09 -2.22 3.85
CA GLU A 24 46.94 -3.09 4.15
C GLU A 24 45.65 -2.43 3.65
N PRO A 25 44.63 -3.19 3.21
CA PRO A 25 43.38 -2.64 2.69
C PRO A 25 42.53 -1.97 3.78
N SER A 26 41.74 -0.98 3.38
CA SER A 26 40.82 -0.25 4.26
C SER A 26 39.64 -1.10 4.74
N ALA A 27 39.15 -0.78 5.94
CA ALA A 27 38.14 -1.52 6.70
C ALA A 27 36.87 -1.95 5.93
N GLU A 28 36.32 -3.10 6.36
CA GLU A 28 35.11 -3.72 5.84
C GLU A 28 33.80 -3.03 6.29
N GLU A 29 32.71 -3.42 5.65
CA GLU A 29 31.34 -2.89 5.81
C GLU A 29 30.67 -3.38 7.11
N THR A 30 30.25 -2.48 8.01
CA THR A 30 29.19 -2.77 9.00
C THR A 30 28.37 -1.54 9.37
N GLU A 31 27.13 -1.45 8.89
CA GLU A 31 25.88 -1.46 9.69
C GLU A 31 24.66 -1.19 8.76
N ASN A 32 23.45 -1.57 9.19
CA ASN A 32 22.25 -1.52 8.35
C ASN A 32 21.89 -0.07 7.96
N GLY A 33 21.64 0.17 6.67
CA GLY A 33 21.16 1.46 6.13
C GLY A 33 19.70 1.80 6.47
N GLU A 34 19.29 1.68 7.73
CA GLU A 34 17.97 2.13 8.20
C GLU A 34 17.95 3.66 8.38
N PRO A 35 16.90 4.36 7.89
CA PRO A 35 16.84 5.83 7.94
C PRO A 35 16.72 6.36 9.38
N VAL A 36 17.56 7.31 9.76
CA VAL A 36 17.57 7.89 11.12
C VAL A 36 16.36 8.78 11.38
N PHE A 37 15.86 8.79 12.61
CA PHE A 37 14.76 9.65 13.03
C PHE A 37 15.17 10.54 14.21
N TYR A 38 15.19 11.85 13.98
CA TYR A 38 15.47 12.88 14.97
C TYR A 38 14.19 13.42 15.63
N CYS A 39 14.16 13.38 16.96
CA CYS A 39 13.04 13.79 17.80
C CYS A 39 13.50 14.85 18.83
N PHE A 40 12.95 16.06 18.73
CA PHE A 40 13.40 17.19 19.55
C PHE A 40 12.52 17.40 20.79
N VAL A 41 13.12 17.89 21.88
CA VAL A 41 12.44 18.32 23.11
C VAL A 41 12.96 19.70 23.49
N ASP A 42 12.28 20.74 23.03
CA ASP A 42 12.65 22.15 23.27
C ASP A 42 11.57 22.84 24.12
N PRO A 43 11.72 22.88 25.46
CA PRO A 43 10.75 23.49 26.36
C PRO A 43 10.89 25.02 26.43
N PRO A 44 9.79 25.80 26.32
CA PRO A 44 9.83 27.22 26.61
C PRO A 44 10.29 27.51 28.05
N ALA A 45 10.89 28.68 28.27
CA ALA A 45 11.36 29.07 29.60
C ALA A 45 10.23 29.03 30.64
N LYS A 46 10.51 28.39 31.79
CA LYS A 46 9.56 28.09 32.89
C LYS A 46 8.56 26.94 32.62
N THR A 47 8.58 26.30 31.45
CA THR A 47 7.81 25.07 31.20
C THR A 47 8.54 23.85 31.77
N ARG A 48 7.78 22.89 32.34
CA ARG A 48 8.31 21.57 32.74
C ARG A 48 7.98 20.48 31.73
N VAL A 49 8.94 19.60 31.47
CA VAL A 49 8.82 18.45 30.56
C VAL A 49 8.17 17.26 31.29
N SER A 50 7.27 16.54 30.62
CA SER A 50 6.72 15.27 31.13
C SER A 50 7.73 14.12 30.93
N PRO A 51 7.99 13.24 31.92
CA PRO A 51 8.84 12.06 31.75
C PRO A 51 8.31 11.06 30.72
N ASP A 52 7.01 11.15 30.36
CA ASP A 52 6.34 10.24 29.44
C ASP A 52 6.18 10.81 28.02
N LEU A 53 6.64 12.05 27.76
CA LEU A 53 6.39 12.82 26.52
C LEU A 53 6.60 11.99 25.24
N LEU A 54 7.79 11.41 25.06
CA LEU A 54 8.15 10.59 23.90
C LEU A 54 8.14 9.07 24.20
N SER A 55 7.41 8.64 25.23
CA SER A 55 7.38 7.22 25.65
C SER A 55 6.82 6.26 24.59
N ASN A 56 5.90 6.73 23.74
CA ASN A 56 5.25 5.92 22.70
C ASN A 56 5.98 5.95 21.35
N ILE A 57 6.95 6.86 21.13
CA ILE A 57 7.61 7.05 19.84
C ILE A 57 8.91 6.23 19.77
N THR A 58 8.76 4.91 19.63
CA THR A 58 9.85 3.92 19.69
C THR A 58 10.60 3.73 18.36
N ALA A 59 10.61 4.74 17.49
CA ALA A 59 11.46 4.78 16.28
C ALA A 59 12.44 5.96 16.28
N CYS A 60 12.40 6.85 17.29
CA CYS A 60 13.38 7.92 17.43
C CYS A 60 14.78 7.34 17.67
N THR A 61 15.70 7.50 16.71
CA THR A 61 17.09 7.06 16.85
C THR A 61 17.95 8.14 17.53
N HIS A 62 17.56 9.41 17.39
CA HIS A 62 18.25 10.57 17.96
C HIS A 62 17.27 11.45 18.73
N PHE A 63 17.54 11.66 20.02
CA PHE A 63 16.81 12.59 20.88
C PHE A 63 17.63 13.86 21.09
N VAL A 64 17.06 15.03 20.84
CA VAL A 64 17.77 16.33 20.99
C VAL A 64 17.09 17.20 22.04
N TYR A 65 17.83 17.62 23.07
CA TYR A 65 17.28 18.48 24.12
C TYR A 65 17.65 19.96 23.95
N GLY A 66 16.62 20.80 23.78
CA GLY A 66 16.71 22.26 23.83
C GLY A 66 17.36 22.93 22.61
N ARG A 67 17.38 24.26 22.65
CA ARG A 67 18.26 25.14 21.86
C ARG A 67 19.00 26.09 22.82
N ILE A 68 19.93 25.53 23.58
CA ILE A 68 20.54 26.22 24.73
C ILE A 68 21.69 27.14 24.25
N PRO A 69 21.69 28.45 24.59
CA PRO A 69 22.73 29.37 24.13
C PRO A 69 24.13 28.99 24.66
N ILE A 70 25.16 29.20 23.84
CA ILE A 70 26.58 29.03 24.18
C ILE A 70 27.40 30.29 23.81
N ASP A 71 26.84 31.48 24.06
CA ASP A 71 27.45 32.76 23.70
C ASP A 71 28.47 33.28 24.74
N LYS A 72 28.47 32.74 25.97
CA LYS A 72 29.53 32.96 26.96
C LYS A 72 30.92 32.51 26.46
N PRO A 73 32.01 33.26 26.72
CA PRO A 73 33.38 32.87 26.33
C PRO A 73 33.91 31.55 26.91
N SER A 74 33.26 31.01 27.94
CA SER A 74 33.57 29.71 28.54
C SER A 74 32.88 28.52 27.87
N GLY A 75 32.00 28.76 26.88
CA GLY A 75 31.18 27.74 26.24
C GLY A 75 30.22 26.98 27.14
N HIS A 76 30.04 27.39 28.40
CA HIS A 76 29.14 26.71 29.31
C HIS A 76 27.68 27.03 28.93
N PRO A 77 26.83 26.02 28.65
CA PRO A 77 25.48 26.24 28.16
C PRO A 77 24.63 27.08 29.12
N GLU A 78 23.87 28.02 28.56
CA GLU A 78 23.08 29.00 29.29
C GLU A 78 21.67 28.47 29.57
N TYR A 79 21.61 27.39 30.37
CA TYR A 79 20.39 26.70 30.79
C TYR A 79 19.33 27.63 31.40
N SER A 80 18.05 27.34 31.16
CA SER A 80 16.96 27.97 31.91
C SER A 80 16.94 27.48 33.36
N VAL A 81 16.31 28.24 34.26
CA VAL A 81 16.16 27.86 35.67
C VAL A 81 15.53 26.46 35.78
N THR A 82 14.49 26.18 35.00
CA THR A 82 13.79 24.87 34.96
C THR A 82 14.61 23.69 34.46
N ASP A 83 15.76 23.93 33.82
CA ASP A 83 16.54 22.88 33.17
C ASP A 83 17.63 22.30 34.08
N VAL A 84 18.01 23.02 35.14
CA VAL A 84 19.04 22.59 36.10
C VAL A 84 18.77 22.95 37.57
N TYR A 85 17.78 23.81 37.87
CA TYR A 85 17.52 24.29 39.24
C TYR A 85 16.04 24.08 39.65
N SER A 86 15.81 23.43 40.78
CA SER A 86 14.45 23.08 41.25
C SER A 86 14.47 22.62 42.71
N ASP A 87 14.19 23.54 43.65
CA ASP A 87 14.31 23.28 45.11
C ASP A 87 13.46 22.11 45.63
N TYR A 88 12.37 21.76 44.93
CA TYR A 88 11.38 20.76 45.35
C TYR A 88 11.01 19.74 44.25
N GLY A 89 11.91 19.46 43.29
CA GLY A 89 11.59 18.51 42.22
C GLY A 89 12.69 18.25 41.19
N ILE A 90 12.40 17.37 40.23
CA ILE A 90 13.32 16.98 39.15
C ILE A 90 13.35 18.06 38.06
N ASP A 91 14.56 18.45 37.62
CA ASP A 91 14.78 19.38 36.51
C ASP A 91 14.48 18.78 35.12
N ASN A 92 14.28 19.62 34.11
CA ASN A 92 13.92 19.14 32.76
C ASN A 92 15.00 18.25 32.14
N LEU A 93 16.29 18.58 32.31
CA LEU A 93 17.39 17.86 31.69
C LEU A 93 17.54 16.44 32.28
N ARG A 94 17.41 16.30 33.61
CA ARG A 94 17.36 15.01 34.31
C ARG A 94 16.10 14.21 33.97
N THR A 95 15.00 14.89 33.63
CA THR A 95 13.78 14.25 33.11
C THR A 95 13.99 13.68 31.70
N PHE A 96 14.66 14.44 30.83
CA PHE A 96 15.06 13.99 29.48
C PHE A 96 16.05 12.81 29.53
N ILE A 97 17.12 12.90 30.32
CA ILE A 97 18.11 11.81 30.47
C ILE A 97 17.46 10.50 30.96
N ARG A 98 16.44 10.57 31.82
CA ARG A 98 15.69 9.38 32.27
C ARG A 98 14.95 8.65 31.13
N MET A 99 14.62 9.32 30.03
CA MET A 99 13.95 8.68 28.88
C MET A 99 14.85 7.63 28.19
N LYS A 100 16.18 7.72 28.34
CA LYS A 100 17.15 6.72 27.84
C LYS A 100 16.91 5.31 28.39
N SER A 101 16.30 5.18 29.57
CA SER A 101 15.87 3.89 30.13
C SER A 101 14.75 3.18 29.35
N ARG A 102 14.06 3.90 28.46
CA ARG A 102 12.98 3.38 27.59
C ARG A 102 13.40 3.27 26.13
N HIS A 103 14.44 4.00 25.72
CA HIS A 103 14.99 4.04 24.37
C HIS A 103 16.50 3.71 24.40
N PRO A 104 16.89 2.46 24.74
CA PRO A 104 18.28 2.12 25.07
C PRO A 104 19.23 2.12 23.86
N SER A 105 18.70 2.02 22.63
CA SER A 105 19.45 2.07 21.37
C SER A 105 19.55 3.48 20.76
N ALA A 106 18.94 4.49 21.38
CA ALA A 106 18.89 5.85 20.83
C ALA A 106 19.96 6.76 21.44
N LYS A 107 20.51 7.66 20.62
CA LYS A 107 21.50 8.67 21.02
C LYS A 107 20.81 9.88 21.64
N PHE A 108 21.25 10.32 22.82
CA PHE A 108 20.72 11.51 23.51
C PHE A 108 21.70 12.67 23.39
N LEU A 109 21.36 13.66 22.58
CA LEU A 109 22.19 14.82 22.22
C LEU A 109 21.80 16.08 23.01
N LEU A 110 22.78 16.88 23.37
CA LEU A 110 22.56 18.25 23.87
C LEU A 110 22.34 19.20 22.68
N GLY A 111 21.20 19.87 22.61
CA GLY A 111 20.93 20.90 21.61
C GLY A 111 21.49 22.26 22.04
N VAL A 112 22.52 22.73 21.34
CA VAL A 112 23.17 24.03 21.59
C VAL A 112 23.01 24.97 20.41
N VAL A 113 22.87 26.26 20.71
CA VAL A 113 22.78 27.32 19.71
C VAL A 113 23.78 28.43 20.03
N ARG A 114 24.37 29.02 19.00
CA ARG A 114 25.20 30.22 19.14
C ARG A 114 24.60 31.36 18.31
N THR A 115 24.58 32.58 18.85
CA THR A 115 24.06 33.77 18.17
C THR A 115 25.18 34.71 17.71
N LYS A 116 26.37 34.61 18.32
CA LYS A 116 27.52 35.47 18.03
C LYS A 116 28.61 34.72 17.25
N PRO A 117 29.37 35.38 16.36
CA PRO A 117 30.57 34.79 15.79
C PRO A 117 31.62 34.45 16.87
N PHE A 118 32.65 33.71 16.51
CA PHE A 118 33.86 33.55 17.32
C PHE A 118 34.88 34.64 16.96
N GLU A 119 35.46 35.28 17.97
CA GLU A 119 36.47 36.34 17.78
C GLU A 119 37.76 35.78 17.17
N ASP A 120 38.20 34.60 17.61
CA ASP A 120 39.34 33.87 17.06
C ASP A 120 39.19 32.33 17.22
N ASN A 121 40.18 31.57 16.75
CA ASN A 121 40.22 30.11 16.87
C ASN A 121 40.41 29.63 18.33
N LEU A 122 41.00 30.44 19.21
CA LEU A 122 41.21 30.09 20.62
C LEU A 122 39.91 30.21 21.42
N MET A 123 39.05 31.18 21.09
CA MET A 123 37.69 31.28 21.57
C MET A 123 36.85 30.10 21.06
N ALA A 124 36.98 29.73 19.79
CA ALA A 124 36.31 28.56 19.23
C ALA A 124 36.68 27.28 20.01
N GLN A 125 37.96 27.01 20.24
CA GLN A 125 38.43 25.88 21.05
C GLN A 125 37.91 25.91 22.50
N LYS A 126 38.04 27.05 23.19
CA LYS A 126 37.53 27.22 24.57
C LYS A 126 36.01 26.99 24.69
N VAL A 127 35.24 27.42 23.69
CA VAL A 127 33.79 27.20 23.66
C VAL A 127 33.47 25.73 23.37
N ALA A 128 34.24 25.07 22.50
CA ALA A 128 34.12 23.63 22.26
C ALA A 128 34.41 22.80 23.52
N ASP A 129 35.49 23.09 24.25
CA ASP A 129 35.82 22.46 25.53
C ASP A 129 34.71 22.63 26.57
N GLY A 130 34.11 23.82 26.64
CA GLY A 130 32.97 24.12 27.51
C GLY A 130 31.74 23.24 27.23
N VAL A 131 31.43 23.03 25.95
CA VAL A 131 30.34 22.16 25.49
C VAL A 131 30.67 20.68 25.73
N LEU A 132 31.87 20.21 25.38
CA LEU A 132 32.31 18.83 25.64
C LEU A 132 32.26 18.49 27.14
N LYS A 133 32.68 19.42 28.00
CA LYS A 133 32.60 19.29 29.46
C LYS A 133 31.15 19.22 29.93
N ALA A 134 30.24 20.00 29.35
CA ALA A 134 28.81 19.93 29.65
C ALA A 134 28.22 18.57 29.25
N VAL A 135 28.40 18.12 28.00
CA VAL A 135 27.94 16.82 27.48
C VAL A 135 28.43 15.67 28.36
N LYS A 136 29.75 15.60 28.63
CA LYS A 136 30.35 14.57 29.50
C LYS A 136 29.80 14.62 30.94
N SER A 137 29.61 15.81 31.52
CA SER A 137 29.04 15.96 32.87
C SER A 137 27.57 15.52 32.99
N LYS A 138 26.85 15.38 31.87
CA LYS A 138 25.44 15.00 31.81
C LYS A 138 25.20 13.58 31.26
N GLN A 139 26.27 12.84 30.93
CA GLN A 139 26.21 11.49 30.35
C GLN A 139 25.37 11.42 29.06
N LEU A 140 25.46 12.47 28.25
CA LEU A 140 24.85 12.57 26.92
C LEU A 140 25.80 12.00 25.86
N ASP A 141 25.23 11.42 24.80
CA ASP A 141 25.96 10.69 23.75
C ASP A 141 26.57 11.61 22.69
N GLY A 142 26.26 12.91 22.75
CA GLY A 142 26.69 13.86 21.73
C GLY A 142 26.06 15.23 21.82
N VAL A 143 26.17 15.98 20.73
CA VAL A 143 25.73 17.38 20.61
C VAL A 143 25.09 17.65 19.24
N PHE A 144 23.98 18.39 19.26
CA PHE A 144 23.35 18.98 18.08
C PHE A 144 23.61 20.49 18.10
N ILE A 145 24.14 21.04 17.02
CA ILE A 145 24.70 22.40 16.98
C ILE A 145 23.95 23.23 15.94
N ARG A 146 23.47 24.43 16.29
CA ARG A 146 22.92 25.41 15.32
C ARG A 146 23.61 26.77 15.43
N PHE A 147 23.84 27.42 14.28
CA PHE A 147 24.34 28.79 14.19
C PHE A 147 23.23 29.76 13.79
N GLU A 148 22.91 30.72 14.65
CA GLU A 148 21.94 31.79 14.39
C GLU A 148 22.67 33.06 13.90
N GLY A 149 22.82 33.17 12.58
CA GLY A 149 23.43 34.31 11.91
C GLY A 149 24.15 33.92 10.64
N ASN A 150 24.96 34.82 10.09
CA ASN A 150 25.86 34.54 8.98
C ASN A 150 27.16 33.83 9.43
N HIS A 151 27.31 33.47 10.71
CA HIS A 151 28.60 33.02 11.24
C HIS A 151 29.02 31.60 10.83
N LEU A 152 28.18 30.84 10.12
CA LEU A 152 28.60 29.65 9.36
C LEU A 152 29.73 29.98 8.37
N GLU A 153 29.69 31.18 7.78
CA GLU A 153 30.59 31.66 6.72
C GLU A 153 32.05 31.84 7.21
N TYR A 154 32.28 31.97 8.52
CA TYR A 154 33.61 32.20 9.09
C TYR A 154 34.40 30.90 9.34
N ARG A 155 35.71 30.91 9.00
CA ARG A 155 36.62 29.77 9.24
C ARG A 155 36.74 29.35 10.71
N THR A 156 36.52 30.27 11.65
CA THR A 156 36.49 29.98 13.09
C THR A 156 35.36 29.01 13.47
N SER A 157 34.27 28.98 12.69
CA SER A 157 33.17 28.04 12.88
C SER A 157 33.52 26.62 12.43
N THR A 158 34.25 26.44 11.31
CA THR A 158 34.84 25.13 10.96
C THR A 158 35.79 24.66 12.08
N ALA A 159 36.62 25.55 12.63
CA ALA A 159 37.54 25.24 13.72
C ALA A 159 36.81 24.81 15.01
N PHE A 160 35.67 25.43 15.35
CA PHE A 160 34.80 25.02 16.45
C PHE A 160 34.25 23.60 16.26
N ILE A 161 33.66 23.29 15.09
CA ILE A 161 33.12 21.95 14.81
C ILE A 161 34.24 20.90 14.86
N LYS A 162 35.40 21.18 14.23
CA LYS A 162 36.56 20.28 14.26
C LYS A 162 37.08 20.04 15.69
N SER A 163 37.03 21.04 16.56
CA SER A 163 37.41 20.90 17.96
C SER A 163 36.42 20.02 18.74
N LEU A 164 35.13 20.07 18.44
CA LEU A 164 34.11 19.18 19.02
C LEU A 164 34.24 17.73 18.49
N ALA A 165 34.48 17.57 17.20
CA ALA A 165 34.66 16.29 16.51
C ALA A 165 35.97 15.55 16.89
N SER A 166 36.85 16.18 17.67
CA SER A 166 38.12 15.59 18.11
C SER A 166 37.98 14.37 19.05
N ASN A 167 36.77 14.01 19.44
CA ASN A 167 36.45 12.87 20.28
C ASN A 167 35.48 11.93 19.57
N GLU A 168 36.02 10.95 18.85
CA GLU A 168 35.31 9.95 18.01
C GLU A 168 34.17 9.21 18.73
N GLN A 169 34.17 9.17 20.06
CA GLN A 169 33.11 8.56 20.88
C GLN A 169 31.85 9.44 21.08
N LEU A 170 31.78 10.65 20.49
CA LEU A 170 30.61 11.52 20.59
C LEU A 170 29.96 11.76 19.22
N SER A 171 28.64 11.60 19.18
CA SER A 171 27.83 12.01 18.04
C SER A 171 27.83 13.54 17.91
N VAL A 172 28.18 14.06 16.74
CA VAL A 172 28.15 15.49 16.43
C VAL A 172 27.26 15.69 15.21
N THR A 173 26.15 16.42 15.38
CA THR A 173 25.23 16.75 14.28
C THR A 173 25.19 18.26 14.09
N PHE A 174 25.40 18.73 12.86
CA PHE A 174 25.33 20.15 12.54
C PHE A 174 24.02 20.51 11.85
N GLY A 175 23.27 21.42 12.46
CA GLY A 175 21.99 21.94 11.96
C GLY A 175 22.15 23.27 11.23
N VAL A 176 21.68 23.32 9.99
CA VAL A 176 21.61 24.51 9.14
C VAL A 176 20.19 24.70 8.64
N SER A 177 19.68 25.94 8.59
CA SER A 177 18.35 26.19 7.99
C SER A 177 18.44 26.42 6.49
N GLY A 178 17.36 26.15 5.75
CA GLY A 178 17.35 26.28 4.29
C GLY A 178 17.85 27.65 3.79
N ARG A 179 17.41 28.75 4.44
CA ARG A 179 17.90 30.12 4.16
C ARG A 179 19.42 30.28 4.23
N ARG A 180 20.12 29.46 5.03
CA ARG A 180 21.59 29.54 5.20
C ARG A 180 22.37 28.67 4.23
N VAL A 181 21.72 27.81 3.44
CA VAL A 181 22.39 27.07 2.35
C VAL A 181 22.80 28.03 1.23
N PHE A 182 21.92 28.95 0.85
CA PHE A 182 22.14 29.93 -0.23
C PHE A 182 22.98 31.16 0.17
N ALA A 183 23.62 31.15 1.34
CA ALA A 183 24.45 32.25 1.81
C ALA A 183 25.90 32.16 1.27
N PHE A 184 26.58 33.29 1.14
CA PHE A 184 27.91 33.37 0.52
C PHE A 184 28.94 32.51 1.28
N GLU A 185 29.72 31.70 0.55
CA GLU A 185 30.57 30.61 1.07
C GLU A 185 29.87 29.49 1.88
N ALA A 186 28.59 29.55 2.23
CA ALA A 186 28.01 28.65 3.22
C ALA A 186 28.10 27.16 2.83
N VAL A 187 27.83 26.80 1.57
CA VAL A 187 27.99 25.41 1.11
C VAL A 187 29.45 24.96 1.14
N ARG A 188 30.40 25.86 0.83
CA ARG A 188 31.85 25.59 0.97
C ARG A 188 32.24 25.29 2.43
N ARG A 189 31.59 25.95 3.40
CA ARG A 189 31.78 25.67 4.84
C ARG A 189 31.11 24.35 5.25
N LEU A 190 29.91 24.06 4.74
CA LEU A 190 29.21 22.79 4.97
C LEU A 190 30.01 21.58 4.47
N ARG A 191 30.70 21.69 3.32
CA ARG A 191 31.61 20.64 2.82
C ARG A 191 32.78 20.36 3.77
N GLU A 192 33.41 21.40 4.33
CA GLU A 192 34.46 21.21 5.36
C GLU A 192 33.92 20.63 6.68
N ILE A 193 32.63 20.87 6.97
CA ILE A 193 31.95 20.37 8.17
C ILE A 193 31.49 18.92 7.98
N ASN A 194 31.11 18.49 6.77
CA ASN A 194 30.63 17.14 6.47
C ASN A 194 31.62 16.04 6.91
N GLU A 195 32.92 16.27 6.74
CA GLU A 195 33.99 15.33 7.13
C GLU A 195 34.21 15.25 8.66
N HIS A 196 33.48 16.05 9.44
CA HIS A 196 33.66 16.22 10.89
C HIS A 196 32.33 16.08 11.67
N VAL A 197 31.26 15.58 11.03
CA VAL A 197 29.95 15.36 11.67
C VAL A 197 29.37 14.01 11.28
N GLU A 198 28.45 13.50 12.10
CA GLU A 198 27.69 12.30 11.78
C GLU A 198 26.69 12.59 10.64
N HIS A 199 25.97 13.71 10.75
CA HIS A 199 24.91 14.14 9.82
C HIS A 199 24.88 15.67 9.65
N ILE A 200 24.46 16.14 8.47
CA ILE A 200 24.02 17.52 8.22
C ILE A 200 22.49 17.56 8.32
N TYR A 201 21.96 18.30 9.29
CA TYR A 201 20.51 18.42 9.51
C TYR A 201 19.97 19.69 8.86
N LEU A 202 19.01 19.55 7.95
CA LEU A 202 18.36 20.66 7.26
C LEU A 202 17.08 21.09 7.99
N ASP A 203 17.17 22.19 8.73
CA ASP A 203 16.04 22.82 9.41
C ASP A 203 15.19 23.62 8.41
N MET A 204 14.25 22.92 7.76
CA MET A 204 13.34 23.49 6.78
C MET A 204 12.22 24.32 7.44
N GLY A 205 12.21 24.46 8.77
CA GLY A 205 11.25 25.28 9.50
C GLY A 205 11.52 26.78 9.39
N GLU A 206 12.78 27.18 9.19
CA GLU A 206 13.25 28.58 9.14
C GLU A 206 13.68 28.98 7.71
N LEU A 207 12.69 29.36 6.89
CA LEU A 207 12.80 29.62 5.45
C LEU A 207 13.15 31.09 5.09
N PRO A 208 13.56 31.38 3.84
CA PRO A 208 14.08 32.70 3.44
C PRO A 208 13.16 33.90 3.71
N SER A 209 11.86 33.80 3.37
CA SER A 209 10.85 34.87 3.43
C SER A 209 10.66 35.54 4.80
N ASN A 210 11.22 34.98 5.88
CA ASN A 210 11.33 35.62 7.19
C ASN A 210 12.34 36.81 7.23
N GLU A 211 12.44 37.61 6.18
CA GLU A 211 13.14 38.91 6.21
C GLU A 211 12.21 40.02 6.75
N ASP A 212 10.97 40.06 6.27
CA ASP A 212 9.91 40.92 6.80
C ASP A 212 8.87 40.06 7.52
N PRO A 213 8.65 40.25 8.84
CA PRO A 213 7.73 39.42 9.61
C PRO A 213 6.25 39.63 9.25
N TYR A 214 5.91 40.58 8.38
CA TYR A 214 4.56 40.73 7.80
C TYR A 214 4.36 39.94 6.50
N GLN A 215 5.41 39.40 5.85
CA GLN A 215 5.23 38.56 4.67
C GLN A 215 4.66 37.19 5.04
N ILE A 216 3.72 36.70 4.25
CA ILE A 216 2.99 35.46 4.49
C ILE A 216 3.77 34.28 3.93
N THR A 217 4.17 33.37 4.81
CA THR A 217 5.07 32.25 4.49
C THR A 217 4.34 30.91 4.64
N GLN A 218 4.81 29.87 3.93
CA GLN A 218 4.29 28.49 4.06
C GLN A 218 5.32 27.58 4.72
N ILE A 219 4.87 26.57 5.47
CA ILE A 219 5.77 25.72 6.26
C ILE A 219 6.27 24.50 5.46
N ASN A 220 7.59 24.42 5.27
CA ASN A 220 8.30 23.37 4.54
C ASN A 220 7.67 23.01 3.16
N PRO A 221 7.51 23.95 2.19
CA PRO A 221 7.04 23.60 0.85
C PRO A 221 7.99 22.61 0.18
N LEU A 222 7.44 21.56 -0.44
CA LEU A 222 8.24 20.49 -1.02
C LEU A 222 8.91 20.94 -2.33
N PHE A 223 8.13 21.55 -3.20
CA PHE A 223 8.49 22.01 -4.54
C PHE A 223 8.15 23.50 -4.72
N SER A 224 8.77 24.14 -5.71
CA SER A 224 8.54 25.56 -6.06
C SER A 224 7.33 25.74 -6.98
N ASN A 225 6.73 26.94 -6.97
CA ASN A 225 5.77 27.35 -8.00
C ASN A 225 5.88 28.86 -8.29
N THR A 226 4.92 29.44 -9.01
CA THR A 226 4.89 30.87 -9.37
C THR A 226 4.85 31.84 -8.18
N SER A 227 4.64 31.36 -6.95
CA SER A 227 4.57 32.16 -5.73
C SER A 227 5.58 31.74 -4.65
N ILE A 228 6.17 30.54 -4.74
CA ILE A 228 7.15 30.02 -3.78
C ILE A 228 8.49 29.82 -4.51
N PRO A 229 9.51 30.64 -4.19
CA PRO A 229 10.85 30.52 -4.78
C PRO A 229 11.49 29.14 -4.55
N PHE A 230 12.39 28.74 -5.45
CA PHE A 230 13.15 27.49 -5.39
C PHE A 230 13.93 27.36 -4.07
N GLU A 231 14.53 28.47 -3.65
CA GLU A 231 15.35 28.64 -2.45
C GLU A 231 14.55 28.49 -1.14
N GLU A 232 13.21 28.56 -1.20
CA GLU A 232 12.32 28.37 -0.05
C GLU A 232 11.85 26.92 0.13
N THR A 233 12.28 26.01 -0.76
CA THR A 233 11.74 24.64 -0.85
C THR A 233 12.72 23.58 -0.36
N ILE A 234 12.16 22.43 0.04
CA ILE A 234 12.95 21.26 0.41
C ILE A 234 13.75 20.77 -0.81
N GLN A 235 13.10 20.63 -1.98
CA GLN A 235 13.76 20.22 -3.23
C GLN A 235 14.95 21.13 -3.57
N GLY A 236 14.74 22.45 -3.66
CA GLY A 236 15.80 23.37 -4.08
C GLY A 236 16.95 23.47 -3.07
N THR A 237 16.64 23.40 -1.77
CA THR A 237 17.67 23.37 -0.72
C THR A 237 18.54 22.11 -0.81
N VAL A 238 17.94 20.94 -1.07
CA VAL A 238 18.69 19.68 -1.28
C VAL A 238 19.49 19.72 -2.58
N GLN A 239 18.89 20.17 -3.68
CA GLN A 239 19.53 20.21 -4.98
C GLN A 239 20.79 21.08 -4.95
N GLN A 240 20.71 22.28 -4.34
CA GLN A 240 21.85 23.18 -4.16
C GLN A 240 23.01 22.55 -3.36
N LEU A 241 22.73 21.66 -2.40
CA LEU A 241 23.76 20.93 -1.65
C LEU A 241 24.33 19.74 -2.44
N THR A 242 23.49 19.09 -3.24
CA THR A 242 23.86 17.89 -4.01
C THR A 242 24.71 18.26 -5.23
N GLU A 243 24.38 19.34 -5.94
CA GLU A 243 25.18 19.90 -7.05
C GLU A 243 26.57 20.35 -6.59
N GLU A 244 26.68 20.84 -5.35
CA GLU A 244 27.95 21.19 -4.69
C GLU A 244 28.67 19.99 -4.05
N GLY A 245 28.10 18.77 -4.13
CA GLY A 245 28.76 17.53 -3.75
C GLY A 245 28.55 17.03 -2.31
N LEU A 246 27.50 17.45 -1.61
CA LEU A 246 27.02 16.74 -0.41
C LEU A 246 26.07 15.60 -0.83
N LEU A 247 26.40 14.37 -0.48
CA LEU A 247 25.62 13.19 -0.88
C LEU A 247 24.32 13.06 -0.05
N PRO A 248 23.17 12.66 -0.64
CA PRO A 248 21.89 12.54 0.06
C PRO A 248 21.94 11.75 1.38
N HIS A 249 22.67 10.63 1.41
CA HIS A 249 22.84 9.78 2.60
C HIS A 249 23.62 10.44 3.75
N ARG A 250 24.06 11.70 3.62
CA ARG A 250 24.64 12.53 4.69
C ARG A 250 23.65 13.54 5.27
N LEU A 251 22.50 13.74 4.61
CA LEU A 251 21.50 14.77 4.91
C LEU A 251 20.34 14.19 5.73
N VAL A 252 19.89 14.92 6.76
CA VAL A 252 18.67 14.62 7.52
C VAL A 252 17.68 15.77 7.32
N ILE A 253 16.48 15.46 6.80
CA ILE A 253 15.49 16.50 6.44
C ILE A 253 14.56 16.79 7.62
N GLY A 254 14.63 18.00 8.17
CA GLY A 254 13.87 18.43 9.34
C GLY A 254 12.55 19.13 8.98
N LEU A 255 11.42 18.52 9.37
CA LEU A 255 10.07 19.05 9.18
C LEU A 255 9.51 19.62 10.49
N THR A 256 8.53 20.51 10.36
CA THR A 256 7.90 21.21 11.50
C THR A 256 6.54 20.62 11.85
N ALA A 257 6.31 20.23 13.10
CA ALA A 257 4.99 19.77 13.58
C ALA A 257 4.00 20.94 13.75
N GLY A 258 4.49 22.08 14.23
CA GLY A 258 3.73 23.34 14.29
C GLY A 258 3.70 24.09 12.96
N GLY A 259 3.44 25.40 13.03
CA GLY A 259 3.28 26.24 11.84
C GLY A 259 3.38 27.74 12.10
N TRP A 260 2.94 28.52 11.11
CA TRP A 260 2.81 29.97 11.14
C TRP A 260 1.34 30.40 11.11
N LYS A 261 0.96 31.33 11.99
CA LYS A 261 -0.32 32.05 11.94
C LYS A 261 -0.08 33.51 11.53
N PHE A 262 -0.89 33.99 10.59
CA PHE A 262 -1.00 35.38 10.17
C PHE A 262 -2.45 35.87 10.33
N GLU A 263 -2.63 37.20 10.38
CA GLU A 263 -3.93 37.84 10.21
C GLU A 263 -3.93 38.64 8.90
N ILE A 264 -4.89 38.38 8.04
CA ILE A 264 -5.02 38.94 6.69
C ILE A 264 -5.66 40.34 6.76
N LYS A 265 -5.38 41.21 5.78
CA LYS A 265 -6.02 42.53 5.68
C LYS A 265 -7.49 42.36 5.32
N ASP A 266 -8.37 43.16 5.90
CA ASP A 266 -9.83 42.94 5.84
C ASP A 266 -10.43 43.08 4.42
N ALA A 267 -9.66 43.65 3.48
CA ALA A 267 -10.01 43.81 2.06
C ALA A 267 -9.50 42.67 1.14
N GLN A 268 -8.75 41.68 1.65
CA GLN A 268 -8.29 40.51 0.90
C GLN A 268 -9.17 39.29 1.22
N ASP A 269 -9.47 38.45 0.23
CA ASP A 269 -10.07 37.13 0.46
C ASP A 269 -8.99 36.15 0.97
N PRO A 270 -9.08 35.64 2.20
CA PRO A 270 -8.11 34.70 2.77
C PRO A 270 -7.92 33.39 1.98
N LEU A 271 -8.83 33.04 1.06
CA LEU A 271 -8.70 31.89 0.15
C LEU A 271 -7.83 32.18 -1.10
N THR A 272 -7.57 33.44 -1.43
CA THR A 272 -6.75 33.86 -2.59
C THR A 272 -5.40 34.47 -2.19
N VAL A 273 -5.09 34.48 -0.88
CA VAL A 273 -3.78 34.88 -0.35
C VAL A 273 -2.71 33.85 -0.72
N ILE A 274 -1.64 34.34 -1.36
CA ILE A 274 -0.46 33.55 -1.77
C ILE A 274 0.78 33.94 -0.94
N HIS A 275 1.86 33.17 -1.11
CA HIS A 275 3.14 33.38 -0.42
C HIS A 275 3.76 34.74 -0.79
N GLY A 276 4.46 35.38 0.15
CA GLY A 276 5.09 36.69 -0.01
C GLY A 276 4.14 37.89 0.09
N GLN A 277 2.82 37.70 0.16
CA GLN A 277 1.89 38.82 0.39
C GLN A 277 2.01 39.37 1.82
N PHE A 278 1.79 40.68 1.99
CA PHE A 278 1.87 41.34 3.31
C PHE A 278 0.57 41.22 4.13
N ALA A 279 0.67 40.58 5.29
CA ALA A 279 -0.35 40.47 6.33
C ALA A 279 -0.71 41.82 6.99
N LYS A 280 -1.72 41.78 7.87
CA LYS A 280 -2.16 42.88 8.76
C LYS A 280 -1.36 42.93 10.06
N THR A 281 -0.94 41.77 10.57
CA THR A 281 -0.10 41.63 11.78
C THR A 281 1.09 40.70 11.54
N PRO A 282 2.21 40.86 12.26
CA PRO A 282 3.36 39.99 12.13
C PRO A 282 3.04 38.52 12.37
N GLY A 283 3.63 37.64 11.57
CA GLY A 283 3.52 36.19 11.68
C GLY A 283 3.95 35.68 13.06
N ARG A 284 3.22 34.69 13.58
CA ARG A 284 3.52 34.05 14.87
C ARG A 284 3.61 32.55 14.72
N ARG A 285 4.63 31.95 15.35
CA ARG A 285 4.72 30.49 15.49
C ARG A 285 3.51 29.99 16.30
N VAL A 286 2.95 28.86 15.88
CA VAL A 286 1.87 28.14 16.59
C VAL A 286 2.21 26.67 16.70
N SER A 287 1.80 26.04 17.81
CA SER A 287 1.83 24.58 17.94
C SER A 287 0.76 23.94 17.06
N TYR A 288 0.90 22.64 16.76
CA TYR A 288 -0.21 21.86 16.20
C TYR A 288 -1.42 21.86 17.14
N GLN A 289 -1.18 21.75 18.46
CA GLN A 289 -2.22 21.82 19.50
C GLN A 289 -3.08 23.10 19.45
N ASP A 290 -2.50 24.24 19.04
CA ASP A 290 -3.24 25.50 18.89
C ASP A 290 -3.84 25.65 17.49
N ALA A 291 -3.15 25.17 16.45
CA ALA A 291 -3.66 25.19 15.08
C ALA A 291 -4.89 24.29 14.91
N CYS A 292 -4.90 23.09 15.50
CA CYS A 292 -6.01 22.13 15.41
C CYS A 292 -7.31 22.65 16.07
N ARG A 293 -7.18 23.54 17.07
CA ARG A 293 -8.31 24.19 17.75
C ARG A 293 -8.98 25.26 16.87
N ALA A 294 -8.31 25.74 15.81
CA ALA A 294 -8.89 26.71 14.87
C ALA A 294 -10.00 26.04 14.03
N ARG A 295 -11.24 26.52 14.18
CA ARG A 295 -12.44 25.94 13.53
C ARG A 295 -12.58 26.32 12.05
N GLY A 296 -11.50 26.23 11.30
CA GLY A 296 -11.39 26.66 9.90
C GLY A 296 -11.85 25.64 8.85
N ALA A 297 -11.76 26.10 7.60
CA ALA A 297 -11.63 25.26 6.41
C ALA A 297 -10.14 24.97 6.17
N VAL A 298 -9.82 23.81 5.61
CA VAL A 298 -8.45 23.45 5.21
C VAL A 298 -8.36 23.44 3.69
N VAL A 299 -7.40 24.19 3.15
CA VAL A 299 -7.07 24.26 1.73
C VAL A 299 -5.77 23.49 1.51
N TYR A 300 -5.72 22.69 0.45
CA TYR A 300 -4.54 21.91 0.04
C TYR A 300 -3.99 22.48 -1.27
N ASN A 301 -2.69 22.79 -1.33
CA ASN A 301 -2.00 23.01 -2.59
C ASN A 301 -1.15 21.78 -2.93
N TRP A 302 -1.47 21.14 -4.05
CA TRP A 302 -0.82 19.93 -4.56
C TRP A 302 0.47 20.19 -5.33
N GLU A 303 0.67 21.41 -5.84
CA GLU A 303 1.90 21.78 -6.56
C GLU A 303 3.11 21.79 -5.62
N VAL A 304 2.90 22.26 -4.38
CA VAL A 304 3.96 22.50 -3.38
C VAL A 304 3.80 21.62 -2.11
N MET A 305 2.82 20.71 -2.13
CA MET A 305 2.44 19.79 -1.06
C MET A 305 2.18 20.44 0.31
N ASN A 306 1.42 21.54 0.35
CA ASN A 306 1.13 22.29 1.60
C ASN A 306 -0.34 22.37 1.98
N GLU A 307 -0.57 22.54 3.28
CA GLU A 307 -1.88 22.78 3.87
C GLU A 307 -1.97 24.16 4.54
N VAL A 308 -3.12 24.79 4.40
CA VAL A 308 -3.47 26.07 5.01
C VAL A 308 -4.84 25.95 5.68
N THR A 309 -4.92 26.29 6.95
CA THR A 309 -6.18 26.42 7.69
C THR A 309 -6.63 27.88 7.71
N VAL A 310 -7.84 28.14 7.20
CA VAL A 310 -8.43 29.48 7.06
C VAL A 310 -9.68 29.60 7.93
N TYR A 311 -9.74 30.62 8.78
CA TYR A 311 -10.92 30.96 9.58
C TYR A 311 -11.09 32.47 9.70
N ARG A 312 -12.09 33.02 8.98
CA ARG A 312 -12.18 34.48 8.75
C ARG A 312 -10.81 34.98 8.25
N GLN A 313 -10.37 36.15 8.68
CA GLN A 313 -9.06 36.73 8.38
C GLN A 313 -7.89 36.05 9.12
N THR A 314 -8.08 34.95 9.88
CA THR A 314 -6.95 34.13 10.37
C THR A 314 -6.55 33.11 9.30
N TRP A 315 -5.27 33.12 8.94
CA TRP A 315 -4.64 32.22 7.96
C TRP A 315 -3.48 31.50 8.65
N ILE A 316 -3.43 30.17 8.56
CA ILE A 316 -2.45 29.34 9.28
C ILE A 316 -1.84 28.30 8.33
N SER A 317 -0.54 28.38 8.03
CA SER A 317 0.17 27.29 7.36
C SER A 317 0.79 26.37 8.41
N VAL A 318 0.41 25.10 8.40
CA VAL A 318 0.78 24.07 9.38
C VAL A 318 0.81 22.72 8.69
N ASN A 319 1.77 21.86 9.02
CA ASN A 319 1.74 20.47 8.58
C ASN A 319 0.72 19.71 9.43
N LEU A 320 -0.47 19.41 8.89
CA LEU A 320 -1.40 18.54 9.60
C LEU A 320 -0.85 17.10 9.59
N PRO A 321 -0.99 16.34 10.70
CA PRO A 321 -0.51 14.97 10.80
C PRO A 321 -1.44 14.01 10.04
N THR A 322 -1.37 14.07 8.71
CA THR A 322 -2.11 13.23 7.77
C THR A 322 -1.19 12.79 6.64
N LYS A 323 -1.54 11.73 5.90
CA LYS A 323 -0.74 11.27 4.75
C LYS A 323 -0.83 12.20 3.51
N LYS A 324 -1.35 13.42 3.66
CA LYS A 324 -1.35 14.46 2.63
C LYS A 324 -0.06 15.28 2.69
N ALA A 325 -0.09 16.52 3.18
CA ALA A 325 1.08 17.41 3.14
C ALA A 325 2.27 16.81 3.90
N LEU A 326 2.08 16.42 5.17
CA LEU A 326 3.18 15.86 5.96
C LEU A 326 3.61 14.48 5.45
N GLY A 327 2.66 13.62 5.07
CA GLY A 327 2.97 12.28 4.58
C GLY A 327 3.67 12.23 3.22
N GLU A 328 3.21 12.98 2.22
CA GLU A 328 3.87 13.00 0.90
C GLU A 328 5.27 13.64 0.99
N LYS A 329 5.49 14.62 1.89
CA LYS A 329 6.86 15.09 2.24
C LYS A 329 7.72 13.98 2.84
N ILE A 330 7.23 13.26 3.85
CA ILE A 330 7.96 12.14 4.47
C ILE A 330 8.26 11.04 3.45
N LYS A 331 7.29 10.71 2.60
CA LYS A 331 7.42 9.71 1.54
C LYS A 331 8.46 10.11 0.49
N TRP A 332 8.49 11.38 0.08
CA TRP A 332 9.54 11.91 -0.80
C TRP A 332 10.92 11.85 -0.13
N ILE A 333 11.02 12.27 1.14
CA ILE A 333 12.27 12.16 1.93
C ILE A 333 12.78 10.71 1.99
N LEU A 334 11.87 9.73 2.05
CA LEU A 334 12.24 8.31 2.06
C LEU A 334 12.54 7.72 0.67
N SER A 335 12.12 8.35 -0.44
CA SER A 335 12.45 7.88 -1.80
C SER A 335 13.78 8.42 -2.35
N GLU A 336 14.26 9.56 -1.84
CA GLU A 336 15.49 10.22 -2.31
C GLU A 336 16.78 9.71 -1.59
N HIS A 337 16.68 8.61 -0.84
CA HIS A 337 17.80 7.99 -0.10
C HIS A 337 18.57 8.96 0.85
N PHE A 338 17.86 9.89 1.50
CA PHE A 338 18.45 10.70 2.57
C PHE A 338 18.87 9.84 3.77
N ALA A 339 19.80 10.34 4.58
CA ALA A 339 20.21 9.67 5.82
C ALA A 339 19.01 9.44 6.76
N GLY A 340 18.05 10.36 6.75
CA GLY A 340 16.81 10.22 7.50
C GLY A 340 15.99 11.51 7.58
N LEU A 341 15.13 11.58 8.60
CA LEU A 341 14.20 12.69 8.82
C LEU A 341 14.22 13.18 10.27
N GLY A 342 13.76 14.42 10.47
CA GLY A 342 13.50 14.98 11.80
C GLY A 342 12.12 15.59 11.92
N ILE A 343 11.54 15.56 13.12
CA ILE A 343 10.34 16.32 13.47
C ILE A 343 10.68 17.29 14.61
N SER A 344 10.35 18.57 14.40
CA SER A 344 10.54 19.65 15.39
C SER A 344 9.88 19.36 16.74
N SER A 345 10.40 19.96 17.81
CA SER A 345 9.97 19.83 19.23
C SER A 345 8.62 19.16 19.46
N ALA A 346 8.61 18.03 20.18
CA ALA A 346 7.40 17.33 20.62
C ALA A 346 6.40 18.22 21.39
N LEU A 347 6.86 19.34 21.98
CA LEU A 347 6.00 20.33 22.64
C LEU A 347 5.30 21.29 21.67
N SER A 348 5.64 21.25 20.38
CA SER A 348 4.98 21.98 19.28
C SER A 348 4.05 21.09 18.44
N ASP A 349 3.96 19.80 18.76
CA ASP A 349 2.98 18.84 18.23
C ASP A 349 1.66 18.96 19.04
N ASP A 350 0.95 17.86 19.32
CA ASP A 350 -0.08 17.79 20.38
C ASP A 350 0.36 16.81 21.49
N PRO A 351 1.07 17.27 22.54
CA PRO A 351 1.63 16.38 23.58
C PRO A 351 0.60 15.81 24.57
N SER A 352 -0.63 16.34 24.63
CA SER A 352 -1.69 15.84 25.51
C SER A 352 -2.79 15.05 24.77
N GLY A 353 -2.83 15.07 23.44
CA GLY A 353 -3.87 14.41 22.64
C GLY A 353 -5.20 15.18 22.61
N GLU A 354 -5.15 16.49 22.85
CA GLU A 354 -6.32 17.36 22.94
C GLU A 354 -6.94 17.72 21.58
N CYS A 355 -6.20 17.55 20.48
CA CYS A 355 -6.72 17.70 19.10
C CYS A 355 -7.71 16.60 18.69
N GLY A 356 -8.07 15.69 19.61
CA GLY A 356 -8.88 14.52 19.31
C GLY A 356 -8.08 13.39 18.66
N THR A 357 -6.75 13.46 18.62
CA THR A 357 -5.83 12.39 18.20
C THR A 357 -5.28 11.64 19.43
N ASP A 358 -4.20 10.85 19.30
CA ASP A 358 -3.31 10.53 20.41
C ASP A 358 -2.19 11.57 20.52
N ALA A 359 -1.46 11.53 21.64
CA ALA A 359 -0.33 12.41 21.88
C ALA A 359 0.78 12.22 20.82
N LEU A 360 1.36 13.34 20.39
CA LEU A 360 2.38 13.47 19.35
C LEU A 360 1.99 12.87 17.99
N PRO A 361 0.89 13.33 17.36
CA PRO A 361 0.41 12.78 16.10
C PRO A 361 1.37 13.00 14.92
N ALA A 362 2.14 14.09 14.85
CA ALA A 362 3.13 14.27 13.79
C ALA A 362 4.33 13.31 13.94
N HIS A 363 4.83 13.12 15.17
CA HIS A 363 5.87 12.13 15.46
C HIS A 363 5.36 10.69 15.25
N THR A 364 4.09 10.43 15.57
CA THR A 364 3.45 9.12 15.37
C THR A 364 3.33 8.79 13.89
N LEU A 365 2.92 9.75 13.05
CA LEU A 365 2.86 9.57 11.60
C LEU A 365 4.25 9.27 11.02
N ALA A 366 5.29 10.01 11.42
CA ALA A 366 6.66 9.76 10.97
C ALA A 366 7.14 8.35 11.35
N MET A 367 6.94 7.95 12.61
CA MET A 367 7.23 6.60 13.10
C MET A 367 6.46 5.51 12.35
N GLU A 368 5.17 5.71 12.05
CA GLU A 368 4.38 4.76 11.27
C GLU A 368 4.90 4.66 9.84
N MET A 369 5.26 5.78 9.21
CA MET A 369 5.74 5.80 7.82
C MET A 369 7.10 5.12 7.67
N LEU A 370 8.06 5.44 8.54
CA LEU A 370 9.37 4.76 8.64
C LEU A 370 9.22 3.23 8.80
N ARG A 371 8.22 2.79 9.57
CA ARG A 371 7.90 1.35 9.72
C ARG A 371 7.19 0.77 8.52
N THR A 372 6.36 1.53 7.78
CA THR A 372 5.73 1.01 6.56
C THR A 372 6.69 0.87 5.38
N SER A 373 7.77 1.65 5.31
CA SER A 373 8.87 1.40 4.37
C SER A 373 9.69 0.15 4.70
N ILE A 374 9.68 -0.32 5.95
CA ILE A 374 10.38 -1.53 6.41
C ILE A 374 9.44 -2.76 6.39
N ASN A 375 8.12 -2.57 6.52
CA ASN A 375 7.12 -3.64 6.38
C ASN A 375 6.94 -4.04 4.90
N SER A 376 7.71 -5.04 4.48
CA SER A 376 7.59 -5.72 3.17
C SER A 376 6.13 -5.96 2.75
N ASN A 377 5.77 -5.59 1.51
CA ASN A 377 4.46 -5.88 0.92
C ASN A 377 4.31 -7.39 0.60
N VAL A 378 3.84 -8.17 1.59
CA VAL A 378 3.69 -9.64 1.48
C VAL A 378 2.43 -10.06 0.72
N PRO A 379 2.56 -10.94 -0.31
CA PRO A 379 3.52 -10.89 -1.40
C PRO A 379 2.91 -10.18 -2.62
N LYS A 380 3.74 -9.71 -3.55
CA LYS A 380 3.28 -9.28 -4.88
C LYS A 380 2.73 -10.49 -5.65
N CYS A 381 1.57 -10.34 -6.28
CA CYS A 381 0.96 -11.36 -7.14
C CYS A 381 1.79 -11.61 -8.39
N THR A 382 1.96 -12.88 -8.81
CA THR A 382 2.68 -13.27 -10.03
C THR A 382 2.13 -12.53 -11.25
N ARG A 383 2.87 -11.50 -11.67
CA ARG A 383 2.64 -10.67 -12.86
C ARG A 383 3.93 -10.60 -13.67
N LEU A 384 3.87 -11.12 -14.88
CA LEU A 384 4.96 -11.10 -15.85
C LEU A 384 4.72 -9.94 -16.83
N CYS A 385 5.74 -9.14 -17.06
CA CYS A 385 5.68 -7.93 -17.87
C CYS A 385 6.71 -8.07 -19.00
N TYR A 386 6.26 -8.22 -20.25
CA TYR A 386 7.17 -8.51 -21.36
C TYR A 386 7.60 -7.23 -22.09
N LEU A 387 8.88 -7.20 -22.43
CA LEU A 387 9.52 -6.19 -23.25
C LEU A 387 10.24 -6.88 -24.42
N ASP A 388 10.03 -6.38 -25.63
CA ASP A 388 10.75 -6.79 -26.83
C ASP A 388 11.72 -5.65 -27.23
N PRO A 389 13.05 -5.83 -27.15
CA PRO A 389 14.00 -4.75 -27.41
C PRO A 389 13.89 -4.16 -28.82
N SER A 390 13.45 -4.93 -29.83
CA SER A 390 13.20 -4.38 -31.18
C SER A 390 11.90 -3.56 -31.31
N GLN A 391 11.14 -3.41 -30.22
CA GLN A 391 9.92 -2.59 -30.15
C GLN A 391 9.95 -1.53 -29.03
N VAL A 392 10.91 -1.61 -28.10
CA VAL A 392 11.07 -0.65 -27.00
C VAL A 392 11.89 0.55 -27.49
N PRO A 393 11.32 1.78 -27.56
CA PRO A 393 12.10 2.94 -27.95
C PRO A 393 13.13 3.29 -26.86
N SER A 394 14.28 3.87 -27.25
CA SER A 394 15.30 4.34 -26.31
C SER A 394 14.75 5.34 -25.27
N THR A 395 13.75 6.13 -25.67
CA THR A 395 13.01 7.08 -24.82
C THR A 395 11.98 6.45 -23.87
N PHE A 396 11.79 5.13 -23.87
CA PHE A 396 10.82 4.44 -23.00
C PHE A 396 10.99 4.84 -21.53
N PRO A 397 9.98 5.45 -20.87
CA PRO A 397 10.11 6.00 -19.53
C PRO A 397 9.94 4.90 -18.48
N ILE A 398 10.96 4.07 -18.31
CA ILE A 398 10.94 2.96 -17.33
C ILE A 398 10.69 3.45 -15.90
N ASP A 399 11.08 4.67 -15.57
CA ASP A 399 10.86 5.28 -14.25
C ASP A 399 9.36 5.54 -13.94
N ASN A 400 8.49 5.56 -14.95
CA ASN A 400 7.03 5.59 -14.76
C ASN A 400 6.47 4.21 -14.37
N LEU A 401 7.23 3.12 -14.54
CA LEU A 401 6.83 1.76 -14.17
C LEU A 401 6.96 1.60 -12.66
N LYS A 402 5.87 1.18 -12.01
CA LYS A 402 5.85 1.03 -10.54
C LYS A 402 6.24 -0.39 -10.11
N SER A 403 7.04 -0.50 -9.05
CA SER A 403 7.59 -1.79 -8.61
C SER A 403 6.52 -2.82 -8.21
N GLU A 404 5.30 -2.40 -7.87
CA GLU A 404 4.19 -3.30 -7.54
C GLU A 404 3.45 -3.85 -8.76
N PHE A 405 3.62 -3.27 -9.96
CA PHE A 405 2.94 -3.74 -11.17
C PHE A 405 3.47 -5.11 -11.61
N CYS A 406 4.79 -5.27 -11.62
CA CYS A 406 5.48 -6.47 -12.10
C CYS A 406 6.11 -7.27 -10.95
N THR A 407 6.17 -8.58 -11.11
CA THR A 407 7.02 -9.47 -10.28
C THR A 407 8.19 -10.02 -11.08
N HIS A 408 8.01 -10.14 -12.39
CA HIS A 408 8.98 -10.61 -13.35
C HIS A 408 8.95 -9.65 -14.55
N LEU A 409 10.09 -9.09 -14.92
CA LEU A 409 10.32 -8.47 -16.23
C LEU A 409 10.84 -9.58 -17.15
N VAL A 410 10.14 -9.84 -18.26
CA VAL A 410 10.55 -10.85 -19.23
C VAL A 410 11.06 -10.14 -20.48
N VAL A 411 12.37 -10.19 -20.70
CA VAL A 411 13.03 -9.54 -21.84
C VAL A 411 13.33 -10.60 -22.89
N HIS A 412 12.82 -10.43 -24.10
CA HIS A 412 13.27 -11.25 -25.22
C HIS A 412 14.76 -10.96 -25.50
N TYR A 413 15.61 -11.97 -25.31
CA TYR A 413 17.05 -11.81 -25.22
C TYR A 413 17.83 -12.78 -26.11
N PHE A 414 17.33 -14.02 -26.29
CA PHE A 414 18.00 -15.04 -27.09
C PHE A 414 17.19 -15.37 -28.36
N ASP A 415 17.88 -15.36 -29.49
CA ASP A 415 17.40 -15.90 -30.76
C ASP A 415 18.19 -17.16 -31.14
N LEU A 416 17.56 -18.10 -31.84
CA LEU A 416 18.22 -19.32 -32.32
C LEU A 416 18.85 -19.07 -33.69
N ASP A 417 20.09 -19.48 -33.90
CA ASP A 417 20.77 -19.41 -35.20
C ASP A 417 21.26 -20.77 -35.70
N LEU A 418 21.20 -20.97 -37.01
CA LEU A 418 21.55 -22.22 -37.67
C LEU A 418 23.07 -22.50 -37.67
N ARG A 419 23.92 -21.48 -37.49
CA ARG A 419 25.38 -21.59 -37.46
C ARG A 419 25.93 -21.57 -36.04
N GLU A 420 25.58 -20.54 -35.26
CA GLU A 420 26.15 -20.24 -33.95
C GLU A 420 25.28 -20.79 -32.78
N THR A 421 24.21 -21.52 -33.10
CA THR A 421 23.25 -22.16 -32.17
C THR A 421 22.38 -21.15 -31.41
N VAL A 422 22.95 -20.09 -30.84
CA VAL A 422 22.21 -18.99 -30.19
C VAL A 422 22.88 -17.64 -30.38
N LEU A 423 22.09 -16.59 -30.56
CA LEU A 423 22.51 -15.19 -30.66
C LEU A 423 21.77 -14.35 -29.61
N ILE A 424 22.35 -13.21 -29.24
CA ILE A 424 21.70 -12.22 -28.37
C ILE A 424 20.99 -11.19 -29.25
N ALA A 425 19.71 -10.95 -28.95
CA ALA A 425 18.85 -10.06 -29.74
C ALA A 425 19.35 -8.60 -29.75
N GLU A 426 19.10 -7.90 -30.85
CA GLU A 426 19.49 -6.50 -31.04
C GLU A 426 18.83 -5.59 -29.98
N GLY A 427 19.60 -4.67 -29.40
CA GLY A 427 19.16 -3.78 -28.30
C GLY A 427 18.97 -4.45 -26.93
N ALA A 428 19.05 -5.78 -26.83
CA ALA A 428 18.69 -6.50 -25.60
C ALA A 428 19.62 -6.22 -24.40
N ARG A 429 20.91 -5.91 -24.65
CA ARG A 429 21.87 -5.52 -23.59
C ARG A 429 21.55 -4.15 -23.01
N GLU A 430 21.40 -3.14 -23.87
CA GLU A 430 21.07 -1.75 -23.48
C GLU A 430 19.77 -1.69 -22.67
N LEU A 431 18.78 -2.51 -23.04
CA LEU A 431 17.52 -2.63 -22.31
C LEU A 431 17.69 -3.25 -20.91
N ILE A 432 18.57 -4.25 -20.75
CA ILE A 432 18.87 -4.84 -19.43
C ILE A 432 19.63 -3.86 -18.55
N GLU A 433 20.64 -3.16 -19.08
CA GLU A 433 21.40 -2.15 -18.33
C GLU A 433 20.46 -1.08 -17.75
N LYS A 434 19.54 -0.56 -18.58
CA LYS A 434 18.48 0.38 -18.18
C LYS A 434 17.48 -0.21 -17.18
N ILE A 435 17.15 -1.50 -17.27
CA ILE A 435 16.32 -2.23 -16.30
C ILE A 435 17.03 -2.35 -14.96
N ASP A 436 18.34 -2.64 -14.93
CA ASP A 436 19.09 -2.79 -13.68
C ASP A 436 19.38 -1.47 -12.99
N GLU A 437 19.62 -0.38 -13.73
CA GLU A 437 19.66 0.98 -13.18
C GLU A 437 18.33 1.39 -12.54
N TRP A 438 17.20 0.92 -13.08
CA TRP A 438 15.89 1.07 -12.45
C TRP A 438 15.74 0.16 -11.21
N ARG A 439 16.07 -1.14 -11.30
CA ARG A 439 16.00 -2.10 -10.18
C ARG A 439 16.82 -1.64 -8.97
N LYS A 440 18.03 -1.10 -9.18
CA LYS A 440 18.94 -0.59 -8.13
C LYS A 440 18.38 0.60 -7.35
N ARG A 441 17.39 1.32 -7.88
CA ARG A 441 16.71 2.47 -7.22
C ARG A 441 15.46 2.06 -6.42
N ILE A 442 15.13 0.77 -6.35
CA ILE A 442 13.93 0.28 -5.64
C ILE A 442 14.32 -0.16 -4.22
N ILE A 443 13.78 0.53 -3.21
CA ILE A 443 13.96 0.21 -1.78
C ILE A 443 13.10 -1.01 -1.36
N GLU A 444 11.99 -1.26 -2.05
CA GLU A 444 11.20 -2.49 -1.91
C GLU A 444 11.81 -3.68 -2.68
N VAL A 445 11.19 -4.86 -2.56
CA VAL A 445 11.50 -6.01 -3.44
C VAL A 445 11.26 -5.64 -4.90
N ALA A 446 12.34 -5.45 -5.64
CA ALA A 446 12.37 -5.24 -7.09
C ALA A 446 11.86 -6.49 -7.85
N PRO A 447 11.39 -6.34 -9.11
CA PRO A 447 11.06 -7.49 -9.96
C PRO A 447 12.29 -8.34 -10.28
N LYS A 448 12.05 -9.64 -10.46
CA LYS A 448 12.98 -10.56 -11.12
C LYS A 448 13.17 -10.20 -12.59
N LEU A 449 14.32 -10.51 -13.16
CA LEU A 449 14.62 -10.41 -14.59
C LEU A 449 14.69 -11.81 -15.20
N ILE A 450 13.90 -12.06 -16.24
CA ILE A 450 13.83 -13.34 -16.97
C ILE A 450 14.23 -13.10 -18.42
N LEU A 451 15.16 -13.91 -18.93
CA LEU A 451 15.60 -13.84 -20.34
C LEU A 451 14.75 -14.81 -21.19
N SER A 452 14.11 -14.34 -22.26
CA SER A 452 13.25 -15.18 -23.11
C SER A 452 13.94 -15.60 -24.41
N LEU A 453 13.83 -16.90 -24.72
CA LEU A 453 14.44 -17.60 -25.86
C LEU A 453 13.41 -17.91 -26.95
N GLY A 454 13.74 -17.50 -28.19
CA GLY A 454 13.17 -18.09 -29.42
C GLY A 454 11.70 -17.76 -29.71
N SER A 455 11.12 -16.77 -29.03
CA SER A 455 9.74 -16.29 -29.23
C SER A 455 9.47 -15.70 -30.63
N LYS A 456 10.54 -15.43 -31.41
CA LYS A 456 10.53 -14.98 -32.81
C LYS A 456 11.01 -16.05 -33.80
N GLN A 457 11.22 -17.30 -33.36
CA GLN A 457 11.82 -18.35 -34.18
C GLN A 457 10.79 -19.36 -34.70
N THR A 458 10.94 -19.75 -35.97
CA THR A 458 10.03 -20.70 -36.64
C THR A 458 10.24 -22.12 -36.13
N THR A 459 9.22 -22.95 -36.27
CA THR A 459 9.24 -24.37 -35.89
C THR A 459 10.37 -25.13 -36.58
N GLY A 460 10.73 -24.76 -37.82
CA GLY A 460 11.87 -25.33 -38.54
C GLY A 460 13.24 -25.00 -37.92
N VAL A 461 13.44 -23.78 -37.41
CA VAL A 461 14.69 -23.39 -36.71
C VAL A 461 14.78 -24.13 -35.37
N TRP A 462 13.69 -24.14 -34.59
CA TRP A 462 13.61 -24.91 -33.34
C TRP A 462 13.95 -26.40 -33.59
N GLN A 463 13.28 -27.04 -34.56
CA GLN A 463 13.55 -28.43 -34.95
C GLN A 463 15.02 -28.68 -35.29
N PHE A 464 15.64 -27.82 -36.11
CA PHE A 464 17.03 -27.99 -36.52
C PHE A 464 18.03 -27.97 -35.35
N ILE A 465 17.77 -27.14 -34.33
CA ILE A 465 18.63 -27.05 -33.15
C ILE A 465 18.32 -28.15 -32.12
N VAL A 466 17.06 -28.27 -31.67
CA VAL A 466 16.73 -29.18 -30.55
C VAL A 466 16.57 -30.65 -30.93
N ALA A 467 16.44 -31.00 -32.23
CA ALA A 467 16.48 -32.40 -32.66
C ALA A 467 17.90 -33.00 -32.65
N ASN A 468 18.94 -32.18 -32.47
CA ASN A 468 20.34 -32.62 -32.43
C ASN A 468 20.87 -32.60 -30.97
N ASP A 469 21.20 -33.77 -30.42
CA ASP A 469 21.63 -33.93 -29.02
C ASP A 469 22.89 -33.12 -28.65
N PHE A 470 23.78 -32.83 -29.61
CA PHE A 470 24.96 -32.00 -29.37
C PHE A 470 24.58 -30.52 -29.28
N ARG A 471 23.91 -29.99 -30.33
CA ARG A 471 23.49 -28.59 -30.39
C ARG A 471 22.51 -28.21 -29.27
N ARG A 472 21.62 -29.13 -28.87
CA ARG A 472 20.67 -28.89 -27.78
C ARG A 472 21.35 -28.72 -26.41
N LYS A 473 22.45 -29.44 -26.18
CA LYS A 473 23.26 -29.32 -24.95
C LYS A 473 24.15 -28.09 -24.99
N GLU A 474 24.80 -27.83 -26.12
CA GLU A 474 25.53 -26.59 -26.38
C GLU A 474 24.65 -25.35 -26.14
N LEU A 475 23.42 -25.36 -26.66
CA LEU A 475 22.41 -24.32 -26.41
C LEU A 475 22.11 -24.15 -24.90
N ALA A 476 21.88 -25.25 -24.18
CA ALA A 476 21.58 -25.23 -22.75
C ALA A 476 22.74 -24.68 -21.91
N GLU A 477 23.98 -25.12 -22.20
CA GLU A 477 25.20 -24.68 -21.52
C GLU A 477 25.49 -23.19 -21.77
N GLN A 478 25.40 -22.73 -23.03
CA GLN A 478 25.62 -21.31 -23.37
C GLN A 478 24.57 -20.38 -22.74
N ILE A 479 23.31 -20.82 -22.66
CA ILE A 479 22.22 -20.09 -22.02
C ILE A 479 22.45 -19.96 -20.51
N ILE A 480 22.67 -21.07 -19.81
CA ILE A 480 22.84 -21.03 -18.34
C ILE A 480 24.10 -20.24 -17.97
N ARG A 481 25.16 -20.34 -18.78
CA ARG A 481 26.33 -19.46 -18.66
C ARG A 481 25.95 -17.98 -18.79
N SER A 482 25.20 -17.61 -19.82
CA SER A 482 24.79 -16.21 -20.05
C SER A 482 23.86 -15.67 -18.95
N VAL A 483 23.00 -16.52 -18.37
CA VAL A 483 22.20 -16.17 -17.18
C VAL A 483 23.12 -15.91 -15.99
N ASN A 484 24.06 -16.82 -15.69
CA ASN A 484 25.00 -16.72 -14.56
C ASN A 484 26.03 -15.58 -14.70
N GLU A 485 26.35 -15.15 -15.93
CA GLU A 485 27.18 -13.97 -16.21
C GLU A 485 26.38 -12.64 -16.17
N SER A 486 25.08 -12.68 -15.81
CA SER A 486 24.16 -11.53 -15.82
C SER A 486 23.44 -11.32 -14.47
N THR A 487 22.55 -10.33 -14.45
CA THR A 487 21.64 -9.98 -13.34
C THR A 487 20.28 -10.69 -13.41
N ALA A 488 20.15 -11.70 -14.27
CA ALA A 488 18.91 -12.43 -14.49
C ALA A 488 18.67 -13.53 -13.45
N ASP A 489 17.41 -13.68 -13.05
CA ASP A 489 16.91 -14.67 -12.10
C ASP A 489 16.46 -15.99 -12.79
N GLY A 490 16.35 -16.01 -14.13
CA GLY A 490 15.74 -17.12 -14.85
C GLY A 490 15.68 -17.01 -16.38
N ILE A 491 15.16 -18.06 -17.01
CA ILE A 491 14.91 -18.15 -18.46
C ILE A 491 13.44 -18.51 -18.75
N GLU A 492 12.88 -17.94 -19.83
CA GLU A 492 11.72 -18.48 -20.52
C GLU A 492 12.11 -19.21 -21.82
N VAL A 493 11.64 -20.45 -21.98
CA VAL A 493 11.67 -21.19 -23.25
C VAL A 493 10.37 -20.92 -24.02
N SER A 494 10.45 -20.30 -25.20
CA SER A 494 9.29 -19.72 -25.90
C SER A 494 9.14 -20.18 -27.36
N TRP A 495 8.86 -21.46 -27.58
CA TRP A 495 8.47 -21.99 -28.91
C TRP A 495 7.04 -21.53 -29.26
N THR A 496 6.87 -20.25 -29.62
CA THR A 496 5.55 -19.60 -29.66
C THR A 496 5.26 -18.68 -30.86
N LEU A 497 6.17 -18.52 -31.82
CA LEU A 497 5.87 -17.85 -33.10
C LEU A 497 4.92 -18.72 -33.95
N GLU A 498 5.27 -20.00 -34.08
CA GLU A 498 4.51 -21.02 -34.81
C GLU A 498 4.09 -22.14 -33.85
N ALA A 499 3.15 -22.99 -34.29
CA ALA A 499 2.83 -24.21 -33.56
C ALA A 499 3.88 -25.31 -33.83
N MET A 500 4.16 -26.13 -32.82
CA MET A 500 4.75 -27.46 -33.01
C MET A 500 3.88 -28.31 -33.94
N THR A 501 4.50 -29.23 -34.68
CA THR A 501 3.87 -30.00 -35.76
C THR A 501 3.83 -31.51 -35.49
N SER A 502 4.55 -32.02 -34.49
CA SER A 502 4.71 -33.46 -34.24
C SER A 502 4.98 -33.84 -32.78
N GLU A 503 4.75 -35.13 -32.48
CA GLU A 503 5.21 -35.78 -31.23
C GLU A 503 6.75 -35.87 -31.11
N PHE A 504 7.53 -35.49 -32.13
CA PHE A 504 8.98 -35.34 -32.00
C PHE A 504 9.34 -33.99 -31.39
N ASP A 505 8.65 -32.92 -31.76
CA ASP A 505 8.87 -31.56 -31.20
C ASP A 505 8.68 -31.56 -29.68
N LYS A 506 7.60 -32.20 -29.23
CA LYS A 506 7.28 -32.49 -27.83
C LYS A 506 8.43 -33.18 -27.07
N LYS A 507 9.08 -34.17 -27.69
CA LYS A 507 10.20 -34.91 -27.10
C LYS A 507 11.48 -34.07 -27.08
N ASN A 508 11.72 -33.29 -28.13
CA ASN A 508 12.89 -32.42 -28.25
C ASN A 508 12.82 -31.24 -27.28
N LEU A 509 11.64 -30.63 -27.11
CA LEU A 509 11.37 -29.59 -26.11
C LEU A 509 11.54 -30.13 -24.68
N LYS A 510 11.03 -31.33 -24.40
CA LYS A 510 11.26 -32.01 -23.11
C LYS A 510 12.74 -32.26 -22.87
N ALA A 511 13.44 -32.86 -23.82
CA ALA A 511 14.87 -33.13 -23.71
C ALA A 511 15.69 -31.84 -23.56
N PHE A 512 15.25 -30.73 -24.16
CA PHE A 512 15.89 -29.43 -23.98
C PHE A 512 15.73 -28.91 -22.55
N ILE A 513 14.53 -29.04 -21.95
CA ILE A 513 14.29 -28.66 -20.55
C ILE A 513 15.08 -29.56 -19.59
N ASP A 514 15.17 -30.88 -19.86
CA ASP A 514 16.03 -31.80 -19.10
C ASP A 514 17.54 -31.45 -19.26
N ASP A 515 18.00 -31.04 -20.44
CA ASP A 515 19.38 -30.60 -20.68
C ASP A 515 19.67 -29.24 -19.99
N VAL A 516 18.74 -28.27 -20.00
CA VAL A 516 18.85 -26.99 -19.25
C VAL A 516 18.89 -27.22 -17.74
N LEU A 517 18.06 -28.12 -17.21
CA LEU A 517 18.09 -28.54 -15.80
C LEU A 517 19.36 -29.31 -15.42
N THR A 518 20.10 -29.84 -16.40
CA THR A 518 21.39 -30.48 -16.21
C THR A 518 22.54 -29.46 -16.23
N ALA A 519 22.40 -28.39 -17.02
CA ALA A 519 23.34 -27.28 -17.08
C ALA A 519 23.26 -26.33 -15.86
N ASP A 520 22.06 -26.10 -15.28
CA ASP A 520 21.92 -25.40 -13.99
C ASP A 520 22.33 -26.32 -12.82
N THR A 521 23.64 -26.46 -12.62
CA THR A 521 24.23 -27.23 -11.52
C THR A 521 23.88 -26.68 -10.14
N ASP A 522 23.64 -25.37 -10.04
CA ASP A 522 23.37 -24.64 -8.81
C ASP A 522 21.88 -24.67 -8.41
N LYS A 523 20.99 -24.94 -9.37
CA LYS A 523 19.53 -25.01 -9.22
C LYS A 523 18.92 -23.70 -8.74
N LYS A 524 19.45 -22.60 -9.28
CA LYS A 524 19.05 -21.21 -8.97
C LYS A 524 18.21 -20.57 -10.07
N THR A 525 18.33 -21.04 -11.31
CA THR A 525 17.66 -20.45 -12.48
C THR A 525 16.17 -20.78 -12.46
N GLU A 526 15.31 -19.76 -12.44
CA GLU A 526 13.87 -20.00 -12.58
C GLU A 526 13.52 -20.32 -14.04
N ILE A 527 12.91 -21.48 -14.29
CA ILE A 527 12.55 -21.92 -15.66
C ILE A 527 11.07 -21.68 -15.92
N LEU A 528 10.77 -20.83 -16.90
CA LEU A 528 9.45 -20.57 -17.44
C LEU A 528 9.31 -21.26 -18.80
N VAL A 529 8.10 -21.71 -19.14
CA VAL A 529 7.82 -22.28 -20.48
C VAL A 529 6.57 -21.62 -21.05
N ALA A 530 6.72 -20.95 -22.19
CA ALA A 530 5.61 -20.33 -22.91
C ALA A 530 5.01 -21.26 -23.97
N THR A 531 3.69 -21.17 -24.15
CA THR A 531 2.91 -22.19 -24.85
C THR A 531 1.79 -21.63 -25.71
N THR A 532 1.51 -22.27 -26.85
CA THR A 532 0.46 -21.87 -27.80
C THR A 532 -0.78 -22.77 -27.71
N ALA A 533 -1.94 -22.20 -28.03
CA ALA A 533 -3.22 -22.91 -27.95
C ALA A 533 -3.30 -24.08 -28.94
N ASP A 534 -2.80 -23.94 -30.16
CA ASP A 534 -2.84 -24.99 -31.18
C ASP A 534 -1.93 -26.18 -30.86
N SER A 535 -0.70 -25.93 -30.38
CA SER A 535 0.17 -27.01 -29.88
C SER A 535 -0.41 -27.71 -28.66
N ALA A 536 -1.11 -26.96 -27.78
CA ALA A 536 -1.81 -27.54 -26.64
C ALA A 536 -3.02 -28.39 -27.06
N TYR A 537 -3.83 -27.93 -28.01
CA TYR A 537 -4.96 -28.72 -28.53
C TYR A 537 -4.54 -29.89 -29.43
N SER A 538 -3.27 -29.94 -29.84
CA SER A 538 -2.67 -31.05 -30.58
C SER A 538 -1.87 -32.01 -29.67
N ASP A 539 -1.93 -31.81 -28.34
CA ASP A 539 -1.23 -32.59 -27.31
C ASP A 539 0.31 -32.61 -27.42
N PHE A 540 0.91 -31.64 -28.12
CA PHE A 540 2.37 -31.57 -28.34
C PHE A 540 3.19 -31.07 -27.14
N TYR A 541 2.63 -31.03 -25.93
CA TYR A 541 3.36 -30.76 -24.70
C TYR A 541 3.37 -31.99 -23.78
N ASP A 542 4.49 -32.27 -23.10
CA ASP A 542 4.51 -33.24 -21.99
C ASP A 542 4.04 -32.54 -20.71
N TYR A 543 2.72 -32.59 -20.49
CA TYR A 543 2.05 -31.97 -19.34
C TYR A 543 2.56 -32.46 -17.99
N GLU A 544 2.94 -33.74 -17.86
CA GLU A 544 3.40 -34.27 -16.58
C GLU A 544 4.83 -33.82 -16.27
N HIS A 545 5.71 -33.81 -17.29
CA HIS A 545 7.03 -33.24 -17.18
C HIS A 545 6.96 -31.74 -16.84
N LEU A 546 6.25 -30.93 -17.64
CA LEU A 546 6.16 -29.46 -17.41
C LEU A 546 5.57 -29.12 -16.02
N ASN A 547 4.56 -29.85 -15.57
CA ASN A 547 3.98 -29.66 -14.23
C ASN A 547 4.98 -29.98 -13.10
N LYS A 548 6.04 -30.75 -13.37
CA LYS A 548 7.16 -30.97 -12.45
C LYS A 548 8.26 -29.92 -12.63
N THR A 549 8.76 -29.73 -13.85
CA THR A 549 10.01 -28.99 -14.14
C THR A 549 9.86 -27.47 -14.24
N ALA A 550 8.86 -26.95 -14.96
CA ALA A 550 8.69 -25.51 -15.11
C ALA A 550 8.16 -24.88 -13.82
N SER A 551 8.72 -23.74 -13.40
CA SER A 551 8.19 -22.95 -12.27
C SER A 551 6.83 -22.36 -12.63
N LEU A 552 6.72 -21.77 -13.82
CA LEU A 552 5.49 -21.22 -14.39
C LEU A 552 5.34 -21.65 -15.86
N ILE A 553 4.10 -21.92 -16.27
CA ILE A 553 3.73 -22.27 -17.63
C ILE A 553 2.86 -21.14 -18.17
N VAL A 554 3.40 -20.38 -19.12
CA VAL A 554 2.78 -19.19 -19.68
C VAL A 554 1.92 -19.60 -20.88
N LEU A 555 0.61 -19.40 -20.77
CA LEU A 555 -0.33 -19.62 -21.85
C LEU A 555 -0.41 -18.34 -22.68
N HIS A 556 -0.10 -18.40 -23.98
CA HIS A 556 -0.26 -17.28 -24.92
C HIS A 556 -1.75 -17.08 -25.30
N SER A 557 -2.59 -16.90 -24.29
CA SER A 557 -4.01 -16.54 -24.38
C SER A 557 -4.27 -15.11 -24.88
N HIS A 558 -3.22 -14.46 -25.41
CA HIS A 558 -3.25 -13.23 -26.20
C HIS A 558 -3.07 -13.49 -27.72
N ARG A 559 -2.91 -14.75 -28.15
CA ARG A 559 -2.77 -15.16 -29.57
C ARG A 559 -3.89 -16.11 -30.02
N LEU A 560 -5.08 -15.99 -29.42
CA LEU A 560 -6.24 -16.84 -29.74
C LEU A 560 -6.94 -16.46 -31.06
N HIS A 561 -6.48 -15.38 -31.69
CA HIS A 561 -6.89 -14.93 -33.02
C HIS A 561 -5.73 -14.18 -33.68
N SER A 562 -5.75 -14.06 -35.01
CA SER A 562 -4.71 -13.41 -35.81
C SER A 562 -5.34 -12.52 -36.88
N GLU A 563 -4.71 -11.37 -37.15
CA GLU A 563 -4.97 -10.50 -38.31
C GLU A 563 -4.93 -11.23 -39.67
N SER A 564 -4.26 -12.38 -39.76
CA SER A 564 -4.20 -13.21 -40.97
C SER A 564 -5.41 -14.16 -41.14
N ALA A 565 -6.39 -14.14 -40.23
CA ALA A 565 -7.60 -14.94 -40.36
C ALA A 565 -8.55 -14.33 -41.42
N PRO A 566 -9.28 -15.16 -42.21
CA PRO A 566 -10.26 -14.68 -43.20
C PRO A 566 -11.56 -14.18 -42.56
N PHE A 567 -11.57 -13.97 -41.25
CA PHE A 567 -12.69 -13.47 -40.48
C PHE A 567 -12.21 -12.69 -39.26
N THR A 568 -13.06 -11.80 -38.75
CA THR A 568 -12.84 -10.98 -37.55
C THR A 568 -12.89 -11.78 -36.24
N GLY A 569 -12.23 -11.26 -35.20
CA GLY A 569 -12.15 -11.89 -33.89
C GLY A 569 -11.41 -11.02 -32.86
N HIS A 570 -11.07 -11.60 -31.71
CA HIS A 570 -10.26 -10.95 -30.66
C HIS A 570 -9.09 -11.85 -30.26
N PRO A 571 -7.89 -11.32 -29.96
CA PRO A 571 -6.74 -12.11 -29.49
C PRO A 571 -6.96 -12.91 -28.19
N SER A 572 -8.01 -12.60 -27.44
CA SER A 572 -8.10 -12.90 -25.99
C SER A 572 -9.53 -12.93 -25.41
N PRO A 573 -10.56 -13.51 -26.06
CA PRO A 573 -11.91 -13.58 -25.48
C PRO A 573 -11.93 -14.51 -24.25
N ILE A 574 -12.70 -14.17 -23.21
CA ILE A 574 -12.82 -15.02 -22.01
C ILE A 574 -13.61 -16.30 -22.34
N SER A 575 -14.82 -16.12 -22.88
CA SER A 575 -15.78 -17.17 -23.23
C SER A 575 -16.21 -17.05 -24.69
N ALA A 576 -16.73 -18.14 -25.25
CA ALA A 576 -17.10 -18.21 -26.66
C ALA A 576 -18.41 -17.46 -26.94
N THR A 577 -18.49 -16.79 -28.09
CA THR A 577 -19.75 -16.25 -28.61
C THR A 577 -20.33 -17.16 -29.70
N SER A 578 -21.62 -16.98 -30.03
CA SER A 578 -22.32 -17.81 -31.02
C SER A 578 -21.90 -17.55 -32.47
N SER A 579 -21.13 -16.49 -32.75
CA SER A 579 -20.64 -16.12 -34.08
C SER A 579 -19.23 -16.66 -34.39
N MET A 580 -18.44 -16.94 -33.33
CA MET A 580 -17.03 -17.34 -33.43
C MET A 580 -16.86 -18.63 -34.24
N LYS A 581 -16.03 -18.58 -35.30
CA LYS A 581 -15.76 -19.74 -36.15
C LYS A 581 -15.00 -20.87 -35.45
N VAL A 582 -14.27 -20.56 -34.37
CA VAL A 582 -13.50 -21.53 -33.58
C VAL A 582 -13.78 -21.33 -32.09
N PRO A 583 -14.90 -21.86 -31.56
CA PRO A 583 -15.33 -21.62 -30.17
C PRO A 583 -14.33 -22.03 -29.08
N LYS A 584 -13.40 -22.96 -29.36
CA LYS A 584 -12.34 -23.36 -28.42
C LYS A 584 -11.23 -22.32 -28.21
N MET A 585 -11.19 -21.24 -29.00
CA MET A 585 -10.16 -20.20 -28.88
C MET A 585 -10.56 -19.12 -27.87
N THR A 586 -10.63 -19.52 -26.59
CA THR A 586 -10.98 -18.65 -25.45
C THR A 586 -10.12 -18.94 -24.24
N TRP A 587 -9.99 -17.98 -23.31
CA TRP A 587 -9.28 -18.19 -22.05
C TRP A 587 -9.85 -19.38 -21.27
N GLU A 588 -11.18 -19.43 -21.13
CA GLU A 588 -11.91 -20.49 -20.43
C GLU A 588 -11.60 -21.88 -20.99
N SER A 589 -11.62 -22.02 -22.33
CA SER A 589 -11.36 -23.29 -23.00
C SER A 589 -9.91 -23.75 -22.82
N VAL A 590 -8.94 -22.85 -23.05
CA VAL A 590 -7.51 -23.18 -22.97
C VAL A 590 -7.10 -23.45 -21.51
N TYR A 591 -7.57 -22.65 -20.56
CA TYR A 591 -7.33 -22.88 -19.13
C TYR A 591 -7.92 -24.21 -18.65
N THR A 592 -9.14 -24.55 -19.07
CA THR A 592 -9.80 -25.82 -18.74
C THR A 592 -9.09 -27.03 -19.36
N HIS A 593 -8.52 -26.89 -20.56
CA HIS A 593 -7.68 -27.93 -21.16
C HIS A 593 -6.47 -28.24 -20.29
N TRP A 594 -5.66 -27.23 -19.95
CA TRP A 594 -4.45 -27.42 -19.13
C TRP A 594 -4.77 -27.93 -17.71
N THR A 595 -5.78 -27.36 -17.04
CA THR A 595 -6.03 -27.64 -15.62
C THR A 595 -6.97 -28.81 -15.36
N THR A 596 -8.02 -29.00 -16.16
CA THR A 596 -9.05 -30.03 -15.93
C THR A 596 -8.80 -31.27 -16.80
N ALA A 597 -8.53 -31.10 -18.09
CA ALA A 597 -8.27 -32.23 -18.98
C ALA A 597 -6.86 -32.82 -18.79
N ARG A 598 -5.84 -31.96 -18.63
CA ARG A 598 -4.42 -32.35 -18.49
C ARG A 598 -3.88 -32.30 -17.05
N LYS A 599 -4.70 -31.88 -16.08
CA LYS A 599 -4.41 -31.95 -14.62
C LYS A 599 -3.13 -31.22 -14.19
N VAL A 600 -2.71 -30.19 -14.93
CA VAL A 600 -1.60 -29.32 -14.54
C VAL A 600 -2.04 -28.44 -13.36
N ALA A 601 -1.12 -28.19 -12.42
CA ALA A 601 -1.42 -27.42 -11.21
C ALA A 601 -1.83 -25.99 -11.57
N ARG A 602 -3.04 -25.57 -11.13
CA ARG A 602 -3.58 -24.22 -11.39
C ARG A 602 -2.58 -23.11 -11.01
N SER A 603 -1.88 -23.30 -9.89
CA SER A 603 -0.83 -22.42 -9.35
C SER A 603 0.45 -22.29 -10.21
N LYS A 604 0.64 -23.10 -11.25
CA LYS A 604 1.71 -22.92 -12.25
C LYS A 604 1.23 -22.21 -13.53
N ILE A 605 -0.07 -22.10 -13.76
CA ILE A 605 -0.62 -21.57 -15.01
C ILE A 605 -0.66 -20.04 -14.99
N VAL A 606 0.02 -19.40 -15.94
CA VAL A 606 0.00 -17.95 -16.15
C VAL A 606 -0.80 -17.61 -17.42
N LEU A 607 -1.78 -16.71 -17.32
CA LEU A 607 -2.63 -16.30 -18.44
C LEU A 607 -2.19 -14.95 -19.02
N SER A 608 -2.00 -14.89 -20.34
CA SER A 608 -1.46 -13.71 -21.04
C SER A 608 -2.52 -12.80 -21.66
N LEU A 609 -2.36 -11.50 -21.44
CA LEU A 609 -2.93 -10.38 -22.19
C LEU A 609 -1.85 -9.76 -23.10
N SER A 610 -2.24 -8.82 -23.98
CA SER A 610 -1.34 -8.00 -24.78
C SER A 610 -1.77 -6.53 -24.70
N ALA A 611 -0.83 -5.61 -24.52
CA ALA A 611 -1.08 -4.17 -24.68
C ALA A 611 -1.03 -3.75 -26.16
N SER A 612 -0.44 -4.57 -27.04
CA SER A 612 -0.56 -4.40 -28.49
C SER A 612 -1.93 -4.82 -28.98
N THR A 613 -2.44 -4.09 -29.96
CA THR A 613 -3.72 -4.29 -30.64
C THR A 613 -3.61 -5.25 -31.83
N ILE A 614 -4.75 -5.64 -32.42
CA ILE A 614 -4.82 -6.32 -33.72
C ILE A 614 -5.80 -5.56 -34.64
N SER A 615 -5.31 -5.08 -35.78
CA SER A 615 -6.07 -4.32 -36.78
C SER A 615 -6.51 -5.21 -37.96
N ILE A 616 -7.83 -5.39 -38.13
CA ILE A 616 -8.44 -6.29 -39.12
C ILE A 616 -9.35 -5.49 -40.07
N GLN A 617 -9.22 -5.68 -41.38
CA GLN A 617 -10.11 -5.05 -42.36
C GLN A 617 -11.37 -5.92 -42.56
N SER A 618 -12.51 -5.49 -42.02
CA SER A 618 -13.77 -6.25 -42.07
C SER A 618 -14.60 -5.85 -43.28
N LEU A 619 -15.08 -6.87 -44.01
CA LEU A 619 -15.93 -6.73 -45.21
C LEU A 619 -17.42 -6.52 -44.88
N ALA A 620 -17.78 -6.36 -43.60
CA ALA A 620 -19.15 -6.04 -43.19
C ALA A 620 -19.46 -4.54 -43.30
N ASP A 621 -20.64 -4.22 -43.87
CA ASP A 621 -21.17 -2.85 -44.01
C ASP A 621 -21.15 -2.12 -42.66
N GLU A 622 -20.61 -0.90 -42.65
CA GLU A 622 -20.55 -0.02 -41.47
C GLU A 622 -21.92 0.21 -40.82
N ARG A 623 -23.01 0.14 -41.60
CA ARG A 623 -24.40 0.25 -41.11
C ARG A 623 -24.85 -0.97 -40.32
N THR A 624 -24.20 -2.12 -40.51
CA THR A 624 -24.52 -3.35 -39.78
C THR A 624 -23.86 -3.36 -38.39
N GLN A 625 -24.45 -2.59 -37.48
CA GLN A 625 -24.12 -2.61 -36.04
C GLN A 625 -24.56 -3.94 -35.40
N SER A 626 -23.88 -5.03 -35.76
CA SER A 626 -24.00 -6.30 -35.05
C SER A 626 -23.47 -6.14 -33.63
N MET A 627 -24.24 -6.58 -32.63
CA MET A 627 -23.79 -6.65 -31.23
C MET A 627 -22.63 -7.63 -31.00
N ASP A 628 -22.32 -8.43 -32.02
CA ASP A 628 -21.18 -9.33 -32.05
C ASP A 628 -20.45 -9.18 -33.41
N PRO A 629 -19.21 -8.67 -33.44
CA PRO A 629 -18.46 -8.48 -34.67
C PRO A 629 -17.67 -9.72 -35.09
N PHE A 630 -17.59 -10.79 -34.29
CA PHE A 630 -16.70 -11.91 -34.55
C PHE A 630 -17.24 -12.83 -35.66
N GLY A 631 -16.33 -13.45 -36.42
CA GLY A 631 -16.71 -14.36 -37.51
C GLY A 631 -17.36 -13.69 -38.73
N GLN A 632 -17.34 -12.36 -38.82
CA GLN A 632 -17.61 -11.62 -40.08
C GLN A 632 -16.44 -11.81 -41.04
N ALA A 633 -16.67 -11.77 -42.35
CA ALA A 633 -15.59 -11.93 -43.33
C ALA A 633 -14.58 -10.77 -43.27
N ALA A 634 -13.29 -11.08 -43.39
CA ALA A 634 -12.20 -10.11 -43.38
C ALA A 634 -11.34 -10.18 -44.64
N LEU A 635 -10.77 -9.05 -45.05
CA LEU A 635 -9.87 -8.98 -46.21
C LEU A 635 -8.44 -9.32 -45.81
N ILE A 636 -7.98 -10.52 -46.17
CA ILE A 636 -6.56 -10.86 -46.14
C ILE A 636 -5.90 -10.25 -47.38
N SER A 637 -4.89 -9.40 -47.18
CA SER A 637 -4.00 -8.97 -48.26
C SER A 637 -2.57 -8.79 -47.73
N LEU A 638 -1.65 -9.61 -48.25
CA LEU A 638 -0.21 -9.54 -47.95
C LEU A 638 0.45 -8.24 -48.45
N LEU A 639 -0.24 -7.48 -49.30
CA LEU A 639 0.22 -6.20 -49.87
C LEU A 639 -0.42 -4.98 -49.18
N ARG A 640 -1.25 -5.18 -48.13
CA ARG A 640 -1.88 -4.07 -47.40
C ARG A 640 -0.84 -3.33 -46.55
N SER A 641 -0.73 -2.02 -46.73
CA SER A 641 0.07 -1.18 -45.84
C SER A 641 -0.52 -1.19 -44.43
N LYS A 642 0.31 -1.56 -43.44
CA LYS A 642 -0.01 -1.48 -42.01
C LYS A 642 0.32 -0.11 -41.38
N LYS A 643 0.86 0.83 -42.15
CA LYS A 643 1.31 2.15 -41.64
C LYS A 643 0.18 3.00 -41.05
N SER A 644 -1.07 2.72 -41.42
CA SER A 644 -2.27 3.37 -40.88
C SER A 644 -2.92 2.62 -39.72
N ASP A 645 -2.44 1.41 -39.39
CA ASP A 645 -3.05 0.58 -38.35
C ASP A 645 -2.78 1.16 -36.96
N ILE A 646 -3.66 0.84 -36.01
CA ILE A 646 -3.45 1.12 -34.58
C ILE A 646 -2.69 -0.08 -34.01
N HIS A 647 -1.64 0.20 -33.23
CA HIS A 647 -0.72 -0.77 -32.60
C HIS A 647 -0.71 -0.69 -31.06
N SER A 648 -1.05 0.46 -30.48
CA SER A 648 -0.94 0.74 -29.04
C SER A 648 -2.22 1.28 -28.38
N LEU A 649 -2.28 1.23 -27.05
CA LEU A 649 -3.41 1.78 -26.28
C LEU A 649 -3.46 3.31 -26.33
N GLN A 650 -2.31 3.99 -26.46
CA GLN A 650 -2.26 5.43 -26.70
C GLN A 650 -3.00 5.81 -28.00
N GLU A 651 -2.68 5.16 -29.12
CA GLU A 651 -3.30 5.41 -30.43
C GLU A 651 -4.81 5.06 -30.43
N VAL A 652 -5.24 4.08 -29.63
CA VAL A 652 -6.65 3.80 -29.35
C VAL A 652 -7.33 5.02 -28.69
N CYS A 653 -6.72 5.57 -27.64
CA CYS A 653 -7.25 6.74 -26.93
C CYS A 653 -7.30 8.00 -27.82
N GLU A 654 -6.27 8.22 -28.63
CA GLU A 654 -6.21 9.32 -29.61
C GLU A 654 -7.28 9.16 -30.72
N SER A 655 -7.49 7.95 -31.22
CA SER A 655 -8.51 7.64 -32.25
C SER A 655 -9.94 7.81 -31.74
N VAL A 656 -10.20 7.48 -30.46
CA VAL A 656 -11.50 7.73 -29.81
C VAL A 656 -11.68 9.23 -29.51
N SER A 657 -10.64 9.91 -29.00
CA SER A 657 -10.71 11.33 -28.63
C SER A 657 -10.86 12.26 -29.83
N SER A 658 -10.31 11.88 -30.98
CA SER A 658 -10.52 12.57 -32.27
C SER A 658 -11.89 12.30 -32.91
N GLY A 659 -12.71 11.41 -32.33
CA GLY A 659 -14.00 11.01 -32.90
C GLY A 659 -13.90 10.18 -34.18
N THR A 660 -12.70 9.73 -34.57
CA THR A 660 -12.49 8.95 -35.80
C THR A 660 -12.85 7.47 -35.64
N ALA A 661 -12.91 6.96 -34.41
CA ALA A 661 -13.24 5.57 -34.11
C ALA A 661 -14.33 5.44 -33.05
N LEU A 662 -15.29 4.52 -33.28
CA LEU A 662 -16.33 4.17 -32.31
C LEU A 662 -15.87 3.00 -31.43
N ASN A 663 -15.84 3.22 -30.11
CA ASN A 663 -15.53 2.19 -29.13
C ASN A 663 -16.76 1.32 -28.82
N ASN A 664 -16.59 0.00 -28.87
CA ASN A 664 -17.64 -1.01 -28.71
C ASN A 664 -17.18 -2.11 -27.73
N TRP A 665 -18.13 -2.88 -27.20
CA TRP A 665 -17.88 -3.94 -26.21
C TRP A 665 -18.65 -5.21 -26.56
N VAL A 666 -17.98 -6.36 -26.55
CA VAL A 666 -18.61 -7.68 -26.82
C VAL A 666 -18.95 -8.34 -25.48
N PRO A 667 -20.23 -8.34 -25.03
CA PRO A 667 -20.52 -8.60 -23.62
C PRO A 667 -20.29 -10.04 -23.15
N ILE A 668 -20.30 -11.01 -24.06
CA ILE A 668 -20.09 -12.44 -23.73
C ILE A 668 -18.59 -12.74 -23.59
N ALA A 669 -17.78 -12.22 -24.51
CA ALA A 669 -16.33 -12.41 -24.51
C ALA A 669 -15.57 -11.49 -23.53
N ASN A 670 -16.23 -10.44 -23.01
CA ASN A 670 -15.68 -9.43 -22.09
C ASN A 670 -14.43 -8.71 -22.62
N VAL A 671 -14.52 -8.26 -23.88
CA VAL A 671 -13.45 -7.56 -24.59
C VAL A 671 -14.01 -6.38 -25.41
N PRO A 672 -13.23 -5.30 -25.58
CA PRO A 672 -13.61 -4.16 -26.41
C PRO A 672 -13.22 -4.38 -27.89
N TYR A 673 -13.67 -3.48 -28.75
CA TYR A 673 -13.05 -3.23 -30.06
C TYR A 673 -13.38 -1.82 -30.53
N LEU A 674 -12.51 -1.24 -31.36
CA LEU A 674 -12.84 -0.04 -32.12
C LEU A 674 -13.38 -0.43 -33.50
N ARG A 675 -14.38 0.31 -34.01
CA ARG A 675 -14.72 0.37 -35.44
C ARG A 675 -14.24 1.71 -35.98
N ARG A 676 -13.37 1.69 -37.00
CA ARG A 676 -12.83 2.87 -37.67
C ARG A 676 -12.92 2.64 -39.17
N TYR A 677 -13.98 3.16 -39.79
CA TYR A 677 -14.40 2.80 -41.14
C TYR A 677 -14.55 1.27 -41.30
N ASP A 678 -14.04 0.70 -42.39
CA ASP A 678 -13.96 -0.74 -42.65
C ASP A 678 -12.98 -1.50 -41.73
N GLN A 679 -12.18 -0.81 -40.92
CA GLN A 679 -11.28 -1.43 -39.94
C GLN A 679 -11.98 -1.76 -38.61
N MET A 680 -11.64 -2.92 -38.06
CA MET A 680 -11.93 -3.36 -36.69
C MET A 680 -10.59 -3.46 -35.96
N VAL A 681 -10.46 -2.82 -34.80
CA VAL A 681 -9.26 -2.91 -33.96
C VAL A 681 -9.62 -3.60 -32.65
N ALA A 682 -9.11 -4.81 -32.47
CA ALA A 682 -9.24 -5.58 -31.24
C ALA A 682 -8.10 -5.19 -30.27
N TYR A 683 -8.40 -4.97 -28.98
CA TYR A 683 -7.44 -4.42 -28.02
C TYR A 683 -7.78 -4.78 -26.57
N GLU A 684 -6.84 -4.61 -25.64
CA GLU A 684 -7.17 -4.67 -24.21
C GLU A 684 -7.44 -3.27 -23.66
N SER A 685 -8.46 -3.16 -22.82
CA SER A 685 -8.80 -1.93 -22.09
C SER A 685 -8.59 -2.15 -20.59
N PRO A 686 -8.47 -1.09 -19.77
CA PRO A 686 -8.44 -1.22 -18.31
C PRO A 686 -9.66 -1.98 -17.75
N LYS A 687 -10.79 -1.97 -18.47
CA LYS A 687 -11.98 -2.78 -18.18
C LYS A 687 -11.77 -4.27 -18.45
N SER A 688 -11.31 -4.66 -19.65
CA SER A 688 -11.07 -6.09 -19.95
C SER A 688 -9.89 -6.66 -19.16
N ALA A 689 -8.85 -5.88 -18.91
CA ALA A 689 -7.74 -6.23 -18.03
C ALA A 689 -8.22 -6.48 -16.58
N HIS A 690 -9.05 -5.57 -16.03
CA HIS A 690 -9.68 -5.76 -14.73
C HIS A 690 -10.49 -7.07 -14.68
N ILE A 691 -11.44 -7.26 -15.60
CA ILE A 691 -12.32 -8.43 -15.65
C ILE A 691 -11.53 -9.75 -15.78
N LYS A 692 -10.50 -9.80 -16.64
CA LYS A 692 -9.62 -10.96 -16.80
C LYS A 692 -8.83 -11.29 -15.53
N ALA A 693 -8.36 -10.26 -14.82
CA ALA A 693 -7.68 -10.45 -13.55
C ALA A 693 -8.61 -10.92 -12.44
N VAL A 694 -9.87 -10.46 -12.38
CA VAL A 694 -10.89 -11.03 -11.47
C VAL A 694 -11.13 -12.50 -11.79
N TRP A 695 -11.43 -12.83 -13.06
CA TRP A 695 -11.69 -14.20 -13.51
C TRP A 695 -10.53 -15.16 -13.20
N ALA A 696 -9.29 -14.79 -13.55
CA ALA A 696 -8.11 -15.60 -13.27
C ALA A 696 -7.85 -15.80 -11.77
N SER A 697 -8.18 -14.80 -10.94
CA SER A 697 -8.10 -14.90 -9.47
C SER A 697 -9.11 -15.93 -8.93
N MET A 698 -10.35 -15.90 -9.43
CA MET A 698 -11.42 -16.83 -9.03
C MET A 698 -11.14 -18.26 -9.50
N GLU A 699 -10.64 -18.41 -10.72
CA GLU A 699 -10.13 -19.68 -11.24
C GLU A 699 -8.81 -20.15 -10.61
N ARG A 700 -8.17 -19.31 -9.77
CA ARG A 700 -6.95 -19.61 -9.01
C ARG A 700 -5.74 -19.93 -9.90
N ALA A 701 -5.62 -19.21 -11.02
CA ALA A 701 -4.44 -19.25 -11.85
C ALA A 701 -3.19 -18.84 -11.05
N GLY A 702 -2.03 -19.37 -11.44
CA GLY A 702 -0.73 -19.09 -10.82
C GLY A 702 -0.22 -17.68 -11.08
N GLY A 703 -0.65 -17.05 -12.18
CA GLY A 703 -0.33 -15.66 -12.46
C GLY A 703 -1.01 -15.07 -13.68
N LEU A 704 -0.63 -13.82 -13.98
CA LEU A 704 -1.00 -13.10 -15.20
C LEU A 704 0.24 -12.61 -15.94
N ALA A 705 0.14 -12.45 -17.24
CA ALA A 705 1.16 -11.84 -18.09
C ALA A 705 0.56 -10.68 -18.90
N LEU A 706 1.30 -9.58 -19.06
CA LEU A 706 1.00 -8.55 -20.06
C LEU A 706 2.16 -8.47 -21.04
N HIS A 707 1.85 -8.73 -22.31
CA HIS A 707 2.82 -8.65 -23.40
C HIS A 707 2.92 -7.24 -23.98
N ASN A 708 4.13 -6.84 -24.35
CA ASN A 708 4.48 -5.56 -24.98
C ASN A 708 4.09 -4.33 -24.13
N ILE A 709 4.57 -4.25 -22.89
CA ILE A 709 4.16 -3.19 -21.94
C ILE A 709 4.50 -1.77 -22.42
N GLN A 710 5.42 -1.61 -23.39
CA GLN A 710 5.71 -0.32 -24.02
C GLN A 710 4.53 0.27 -24.81
N HIS A 711 3.51 -0.55 -25.13
CA HIS A 711 2.26 -0.11 -25.76
C HIS A 711 1.11 0.16 -24.76
N ASP A 712 1.33 -0.10 -23.46
CA ASP A 712 0.40 0.23 -22.36
C ASP A 712 0.59 1.68 -21.90
N ASP A 713 0.37 2.65 -22.80
CA ASP A 713 0.41 4.10 -22.54
C ASP A 713 1.40 4.54 -21.42
N PRO A 714 2.72 4.39 -21.63
CA PRO A 714 3.73 4.66 -20.60
C PRO A 714 3.90 6.16 -20.29
N HIS A 715 3.25 7.04 -21.06
CA HIS A 715 3.24 8.50 -20.88
C HIS A 715 1.92 9.04 -20.32
N ALA A 716 0.93 8.17 -20.03
CA ALA A 716 -0.39 8.52 -19.51
C ALA A 716 -1.26 9.42 -20.43
N VAL A 717 -1.07 9.36 -21.75
CA VAL A 717 -1.79 10.18 -22.75
C VAL A 717 -3.31 9.94 -22.72
N CYS A 718 -3.77 8.75 -22.31
CA CYS A 718 -5.19 8.40 -22.24
C CYS A 718 -5.98 9.17 -21.17
N ASP A 719 -5.37 9.59 -20.05
CA ASP A 719 -6.07 10.24 -18.94
C ASP A 719 -5.28 11.36 -18.21
N ASN A 720 -4.04 11.62 -18.62
CA ASN A 720 -3.04 12.50 -17.99
C ASN A 720 -2.79 12.22 -16.48
N ARG A 721 -2.94 10.96 -16.04
CA ARG A 721 -2.84 10.56 -14.62
C ARG A 721 -2.24 9.17 -14.38
N THR A 722 -2.42 8.23 -15.30
CA THR A 722 -2.20 6.79 -15.08
C THR A 722 -1.32 6.20 -16.19
N ALA A 723 0.01 6.31 -16.05
CA ALA A 723 0.93 5.54 -16.88
C ALA A 723 0.75 4.04 -16.61
N PHE A 724 0.88 3.22 -17.66
CA PHE A 724 0.60 1.77 -17.62
C PHE A 724 -0.82 1.43 -17.08
N PRO A 725 -1.89 1.93 -17.72
CA PRO A 725 -3.26 1.76 -17.23
C PRO A 725 -3.76 0.31 -17.27
N LEU A 726 -3.25 -0.57 -18.14
CA LEU A 726 -3.52 -2.01 -18.09
C LEU A 726 -2.79 -2.67 -16.93
N LEU A 727 -1.49 -2.42 -16.73
CA LEU A 727 -0.76 -2.94 -15.55
C LEU A 727 -1.37 -2.43 -14.24
N SER A 728 -1.81 -1.17 -14.20
CA SER A 728 -2.55 -0.58 -13.08
C SER A 728 -3.85 -1.34 -12.82
N ALA A 729 -4.65 -1.61 -13.86
CA ALA A 729 -5.88 -2.42 -13.74
C ALA A 729 -5.61 -3.86 -13.27
N LEU A 730 -4.59 -4.52 -13.84
CA LEU A 730 -4.15 -5.87 -13.43
C LEU A 730 -3.64 -5.88 -11.99
N SER A 731 -2.89 -4.86 -11.56
CA SER A 731 -2.36 -4.75 -10.21
C SER A 731 -3.48 -4.57 -9.17
N ARG A 732 -4.42 -3.69 -9.49
CA ARG A 732 -5.61 -3.36 -8.70
C ARG A 732 -6.62 -4.51 -8.58
N ALA A 733 -6.71 -5.37 -9.60
CA ALA A 733 -7.66 -6.46 -9.67
C ALA A 733 -7.12 -7.82 -9.20
N HIS A 734 -5.89 -8.18 -9.57
CA HIS A 734 -5.37 -9.54 -9.35
C HIS A 734 -5.28 -9.86 -7.83
N VAL A 735 -5.79 -11.03 -7.45
CA VAL A 735 -5.90 -11.55 -6.09
C VAL A 735 -5.41 -13.00 -6.08
N CYS A 736 -4.22 -13.23 -5.55
CA CYS A 736 -3.59 -14.55 -5.54
C CYS A 736 -4.06 -15.38 -4.34
N SER A 737 -4.33 -16.66 -4.55
CA SER A 737 -5.09 -17.51 -3.62
C SER A 737 -4.29 -17.95 -2.39
N LYS A 738 -4.01 -17.03 -1.46
CA LYS A 738 -3.65 -17.38 -0.07
C LYS A 738 -4.91 -17.72 0.72
N CYS A 739 -5.39 -18.94 0.48
CA CYS A 739 -6.52 -19.56 1.17
C CYS A 739 -6.49 -19.30 2.69
N LEU A 740 -7.65 -18.98 3.27
CA LEU A 740 -7.76 -18.67 4.70
C LEU A 740 -7.71 -19.97 5.51
N THR A 741 -6.65 -20.15 6.31
CA THR A 741 -6.53 -21.23 7.28
C THR A 741 -7.60 -21.10 8.36
N GLN A 742 -8.28 -22.19 8.72
CA GLN A 742 -9.29 -22.15 9.77
C GLN A 742 -8.65 -21.92 11.15
N HIS A 743 -9.18 -20.93 11.86
CA HIS A 743 -8.72 -20.53 13.20
C HIS A 743 -8.97 -21.63 14.25
N ASP A 744 -8.18 -21.64 15.33
CA ASP A 744 -8.42 -22.55 16.45
C ASP A 744 -9.47 -21.96 17.40
N PHE A 745 -10.74 -22.23 17.10
CA PHE A 745 -11.93 -21.84 17.87
C PHE A 745 -11.95 -22.30 19.35
N LYS A 746 -10.93 -23.05 19.81
CA LYS A 746 -10.72 -23.44 21.21
C LYS A 746 -9.70 -22.58 21.95
N LYS A 747 -8.99 -21.67 21.28
CA LYS A 747 -8.01 -20.74 21.85
C LYS A 747 -8.49 -19.28 21.79
N CYS A 748 -7.93 -18.46 22.66
CA CYS A 748 -8.05 -17.01 22.54
C CYS A 748 -6.88 -16.52 21.68
N HIS A 749 -7.16 -15.98 20.51
CA HIS A 749 -6.15 -15.42 19.61
C HIS A 749 -6.22 -13.90 19.62
N ASP A 750 -5.13 -13.26 20.06
CA ASP A 750 -4.85 -11.87 19.74
C ASP A 750 -4.13 -11.86 18.37
N HIS A 751 -4.50 -10.95 17.46
CA HIS A 751 -3.91 -10.74 16.12
C HIS A 751 -4.16 -11.81 15.02
N GLU A 752 -5.25 -12.59 15.10
CA GLU A 752 -5.70 -13.46 13.98
C GLU A 752 -6.68 -12.74 13.04
N PHE A 753 -6.80 -13.20 11.79
CA PHE A 753 -7.71 -12.64 10.78
C PHE A 753 -9.17 -12.84 11.20
N VAL A 754 -9.87 -11.75 11.50
CA VAL A 754 -11.23 -11.74 12.04
C VAL A 754 -12.22 -12.26 10.98
N VAL A 755 -13.09 -13.18 11.40
CA VAL A 755 -14.28 -13.60 10.65
C VAL A 755 -15.49 -13.37 11.55
N SER A 756 -16.10 -12.19 11.41
CA SER A 756 -17.18 -11.73 12.26
C SER A 756 -18.56 -12.09 11.67
N CYS A 757 -19.37 -12.80 12.43
CA CYS A 757 -20.67 -13.30 12.00
C CYS A 757 -21.78 -12.42 12.60
N ARG A 758 -22.30 -11.45 11.85
CA ARG A 758 -23.40 -10.61 12.36
C ARG A 758 -24.72 -11.38 12.35
N TYR A 759 -25.44 -11.31 13.46
CA TYR A 759 -26.75 -11.90 13.68
C TYR A 759 -27.79 -10.82 13.99
N GLU A 760 -28.85 -10.79 13.18
CA GLU A 760 -30.02 -9.94 13.43
C GLU A 760 -31.07 -10.70 14.26
N LEU A 761 -31.54 -10.09 15.35
CA LEU A 761 -32.54 -10.67 16.27
C LEU A 761 -33.98 -10.60 15.73
N LYS A 762 -34.19 -10.05 14.52
CA LYS A 762 -35.49 -9.83 13.88
C LYS A 762 -36.29 -11.13 13.69
N LYS A 763 -37.61 -10.97 13.72
CA LYS A 763 -38.60 -12.04 13.53
C LYS A 763 -38.63 -12.55 12.08
N SER A 764 -37.75 -13.50 11.79
CA SER A 764 -37.77 -14.32 10.59
C SER A 764 -38.95 -15.30 10.61
N ASN A 765 -39.52 -15.58 9.44
CA ASN A 765 -40.53 -16.62 9.26
C ASN A 765 -40.20 -17.43 7.98
N PRO A 766 -39.85 -18.72 8.07
CA PRO A 766 -39.78 -19.55 9.26
C PRO A 766 -38.76 -19.04 10.30
N VAL A 767 -38.96 -19.43 11.55
CA VAL A 767 -38.10 -18.99 12.68
C VAL A 767 -36.67 -19.48 12.45
N PHE A 768 -35.73 -18.53 12.30
CA PHE A 768 -34.31 -18.86 12.19
C PHE A 768 -33.84 -19.59 13.45
N LYS A 769 -33.20 -20.74 13.26
CA LYS A 769 -32.65 -21.58 14.33
C LYS A 769 -31.21 -21.21 14.63
N THR A 770 -30.94 -20.79 15.86
CA THR A 770 -29.57 -20.47 16.31
C THR A 770 -28.70 -21.71 16.50
N ASP A 771 -29.30 -22.89 16.71
CA ASP A 771 -28.56 -24.11 17.04
C ASP A 771 -27.84 -24.78 15.85
N ILE A 772 -28.19 -24.37 14.61
CA ILE A 772 -27.64 -24.88 13.34
C ILE A 772 -26.54 -23.98 12.75
N VAL A 773 -26.23 -22.83 13.36
CA VAL A 773 -25.19 -21.91 12.87
C VAL A 773 -23.81 -22.57 13.09
N PRO A 774 -22.94 -22.61 12.06
CA PRO A 774 -21.59 -23.18 12.16
C PRO A 774 -20.64 -22.20 12.87
N TYR A 775 -20.81 -22.05 14.19
CA TYR A 775 -20.05 -21.11 15.02
C TYR A 775 -18.52 -21.36 14.99
N GLU A 776 -18.06 -22.56 14.64
CA GLU A 776 -16.64 -22.88 14.44
C GLU A 776 -16.02 -22.19 13.20
N ARG A 777 -16.83 -21.46 12.42
CA ARG A 777 -16.39 -20.57 11.33
C ARG A 777 -16.23 -19.12 11.77
N CYS A 778 -16.77 -18.74 12.91
CA CYS A 778 -16.82 -17.36 13.39
C CYS A 778 -15.74 -17.11 14.45
N THR A 779 -14.87 -16.12 14.29
CA THR A 779 -14.00 -15.67 15.40
C THR A 779 -14.82 -14.91 16.45
N GLU A 780 -15.88 -14.23 16.01
CA GLU A 780 -16.88 -13.57 16.85
C GLU A 780 -18.26 -13.58 16.19
N VAL A 781 -19.30 -13.45 17.01
CA VAL A 781 -20.70 -13.29 16.61
C VAL A 781 -21.21 -11.96 17.13
N ILE A 782 -21.52 -11.03 16.23
CA ILE A 782 -22.07 -9.71 16.59
C ILE A 782 -23.59 -9.81 16.66
N VAL A 783 -24.19 -9.43 17.79
CA VAL A 783 -25.64 -9.36 17.97
C VAL A 783 -26.09 -7.89 17.93
N GLU A 784 -27.07 -7.59 17.08
CA GLU A 784 -27.54 -6.22 16.82
C GLU A 784 -28.74 -5.79 17.70
N GLN A 785 -29.19 -4.54 17.55
CA GLN A 785 -30.36 -3.92 18.20
C GLN A 785 -30.24 -3.47 19.67
N ALA A 786 -29.04 -3.33 20.25
CA ALA A 786 -28.88 -2.60 21.51
C ALA A 786 -28.76 -1.08 21.25
N LYS A 787 -29.59 -0.29 21.94
CA LYS A 787 -29.59 1.19 21.85
C LYS A 787 -29.21 1.79 23.20
N LEU A 788 -28.26 2.74 23.18
CA LEU A 788 -27.92 3.59 24.32
C LEU A 788 -28.93 4.75 24.39
N VAL A 789 -29.62 4.90 25.52
CA VAL A 789 -30.70 5.90 25.70
C VAL A 789 -30.36 6.90 26.80
N LEU A 790 -31.21 7.93 26.97
CA LEU A 790 -31.06 8.96 28.01
C LEU A 790 -30.84 8.36 29.41
N GLY A 791 -30.00 9.03 30.20
CA GLY A 791 -29.46 8.49 31.47
C GLY A 791 -28.36 7.43 31.30
N GLY A 792 -27.98 7.10 30.06
CA GLY A 792 -26.94 6.10 29.77
C GLY A 792 -27.41 4.66 29.94
N ASN A 793 -28.72 4.40 29.99
CA ASN A 793 -29.25 3.04 30.05
C ASN A 793 -29.20 2.36 28.66
N ILE A 794 -29.32 1.03 28.63
CA ILE A 794 -29.30 0.24 27.39
C ILE A 794 -30.65 -0.49 27.24
N THR A 795 -31.25 -0.38 26.05
CA THR A 795 -32.53 -1.00 25.71
C THR A 795 -32.44 -1.81 24.43
N PHE A 796 -33.12 -2.95 24.41
CA PHE A 796 -33.49 -3.70 23.19
C PHE A 796 -34.88 -3.24 22.74
N GLU A 797 -35.24 -3.43 21.48
CA GLU A 797 -36.47 -2.84 20.91
C GLU A 797 -37.72 -3.65 21.23
N THR A 798 -37.60 -4.99 21.36
CA THR A 798 -38.75 -5.85 21.67
C THR A 798 -38.46 -6.94 22.72
N ALA A 799 -39.53 -7.39 23.40
CA ALA A 799 -39.50 -8.56 24.28
C ALA A 799 -39.42 -9.91 23.53
N GLU A 800 -39.35 -9.89 22.19
CA GLU A 800 -39.04 -11.06 21.36
C GLU A 800 -37.52 -11.14 21.09
N GLU A 801 -36.87 -10.02 20.79
CA GLU A 801 -35.41 -9.91 20.70
C GLU A 801 -34.72 -10.34 22.00
N GLU A 802 -35.22 -9.90 23.16
CA GLU A 802 -34.61 -10.27 24.45
C GLU A 802 -34.78 -11.78 24.76
N ARG A 803 -35.75 -12.47 24.12
CA ARG A 803 -35.85 -13.95 24.13
C ARG A 803 -34.86 -14.58 23.14
N ALA A 804 -34.74 -14.07 21.92
CA ALA A 804 -33.74 -14.54 20.97
C ALA A 804 -32.30 -14.38 21.50
N LEU A 805 -32.01 -13.29 22.23
CA LEU A 805 -30.74 -13.07 22.91
C LEU A 805 -30.51 -14.07 24.06
N ARG A 806 -31.53 -14.43 24.85
CA ARG A 806 -31.42 -15.51 25.84
C ARG A 806 -31.06 -16.84 25.16
N ASN A 807 -31.74 -17.20 24.08
CA ASN A 807 -31.44 -18.42 23.32
C ASN A 807 -29.99 -18.41 22.78
N LEU A 808 -29.49 -17.29 22.25
CA LEU A 808 -28.08 -17.15 21.85
C LEU A 808 -27.11 -17.29 23.02
N THR A 809 -27.48 -16.80 24.21
CA THR A 809 -26.67 -16.94 25.42
C THR A 809 -26.59 -18.41 25.88
N GLU A 810 -27.68 -19.17 25.72
CA GLU A 810 -27.72 -20.62 25.96
C GLU A 810 -26.88 -21.41 24.94
N MET A 811 -26.75 -20.92 23.70
CA MET A 811 -25.91 -21.54 22.66
C MET A 811 -24.39 -21.45 22.93
N ARG A 812 -23.96 -20.68 23.92
CA ARG A 812 -22.53 -20.43 24.23
C ARG A 812 -21.64 -21.69 24.34
N PRO A 813 -22.07 -22.84 24.90
CA PRO A 813 -21.23 -24.03 24.95
C PRO A 813 -20.77 -24.53 23.57
N LYS A 814 -21.49 -24.23 22.48
CA LYS A 814 -21.05 -24.50 21.10
C LYS A 814 -20.06 -23.44 20.55
N MET A 815 -20.07 -22.23 21.10
CA MET A 815 -19.21 -21.11 20.66
C MET A 815 -17.77 -21.20 21.20
N LEU A 816 -17.54 -21.87 22.33
CA LEU A 816 -16.22 -22.07 22.94
C LEU A 816 -15.44 -20.75 23.18
N LYS A 817 -14.47 -20.40 22.32
CA LYS A 817 -13.73 -19.14 22.41
C LYS A 817 -14.20 -18.06 21.44
N CYS A 818 -15.06 -18.40 20.49
CA CYS A 818 -15.76 -17.41 19.66
C CYS A 818 -16.40 -16.34 20.57
N GLY A 819 -16.14 -15.07 20.26
CA GLY A 819 -16.61 -13.95 21.07
C GLY A 819 -18.06 -13.59 20.76
N LEU A 820 -18.94 -13.48 21.76
CA LEU A 820 -20.26 -12.88 21.58
C LEU A 820 -20.12 -11.36 21.76
N VAL A 821 -20.44 -10.56 20.75
CA VAL A 821 -20.19 -9.10 20.72
C VAL A 821 -21.51 -8.34 20.63
N LEU A 822 -21.68 -7.32 21.48
CA LEU A 822 -22.87 -6.47 21.51
C LEU A 822 -22.70 -5.29 20.54
N ALA A 823 -23.49 -5.20 19.46
CA ALA A 823 -23.53 -3.97 18.67
C ALA A 823 -24.45 -2.94 19.34
N LEU A 824 -23.82 -1.89 19.86
CA LEU A 824 -24.44 -0.77 20.58
C LEU A 824 -24.54 0.46 19.66
N SER A 825 -25.76 0.91 19.40
CA SER A 825 -26.01 2.17 18.72
C SER A 825 -26.06 3.33 19.71
N CYS A 826 -25.37 4.43 19.38
CA CYS A 826 -25.39 5.66 20.19
C CYS A 826 -26.58 6.61 19.88
N GLY A 827 -27.64 6.12 19.21
CA GLY A 827 -28.80 6.92 18.81
C GLY A 827 -28.56 7.85 17.62
N ASP A 828 -29.60 8.57 17.19
CA ASP A 828 -29.62 9.24 15.87
C ASP A 828 -29.31 10.75 15.86
N SER A 829 -29.01 11.39 17.01
CA SER A 829 -28.76 12.85 17.04
C SER A 829 -27.67 13.30 18.01
N GLU A 830 -27.00 14.41 17.64
CA GLU A 830 -25.95 15.05 18.45
C GLU A 830 -26.44 15.44 19.85
N ARG A 831 -27.66 15.98 20.00
CA ARG A 831 -28.20 16.32 21.33
C ARG A 831 -28.34 15.10 22.24
N HIS A 832 -28.75 13.96 21.68
CA HIS A 832 -28.92 12.71 22.41
C HIS A 832 -27.56 12.18 22.88
N LEU A 833 -26.56 12.16 21.99
CA LEU A 833 -25.19 11.76 22.33
C LEU A 833 -24.57 12.66 23.40
N ASN A 834 -24.77 13.98 23.29
CA ASN A 834 -24.18 14.95 24.21
C ASN A 834 -24.76 14.82 25.62
N SER A 835 -26.07 14.56 25.76
CA SER A 835 -26.69 14.32 27.07
C SER A 835 -26.23 13.00 27.72
N ILE A 836 -25.91 11.98 26.93
CA ILE A 836 -25.41 10.70 27.46
C ILE A 836 -23.91 10.76 27.76
N LEU A 837 -23.08 11.21 26.82
CA LEU A 837 -21.62 11.17 26.93
C LEU A 837 -20.99 12.46 27.48
N GLY A 838 -21.75 13.54 27.63
CA GLY A 838 -21.35 14.70 28.44
C GLY A 838 -21.57 14.41 29.92
N ASP A 839 -22.82 14.45 30.35
CA ASP A 839 -23.19 14.44 31.77
C ASP A 839 -23.22 13.02 32.39
N ASN A 840 -23.63 12.01 31.62
CA ASN A 840 -23.93 10.66 32.13
C ASN A 840 -22.89 9.59 31.74
N MET A 841 -21.68 10.01 31.33
CA MET A 841 -20.70 9.11 30.71
C MET A 841 -20.30 7.91 31.59
N THR A 842 -20.18 8.11 32.91
CA THR A 842 -19.83 7.03 33.85
C THR A 842 -20.95 6.00 33.93
N SER A 843 -22.19 6.46 34.16
CA SER A 843 -23.40 5.61 34.16
C SER A 843 -23.55 4.81 32.87
N ALA A 844 -23.25 5.42 31.71
CA ALA A 844 -23.27 4.74 30.43
C ALA A 844 -22.25 3.59 30.35
N ILE A 845 -21.03 3.78 30.87
CA ILE A 845 -19.99 2.75 30.90
C ILE A 845 -20.35 1.61 31.86
N ASP A 846 -20.86 1.94 33.05
CA ASP A 846 -21.26 0.95 34.05
C ASP A 846 -22.45 0.10 33.56
N ASN A 847 -23.41 0.71 32.87
CA ASN A 847 -24.53 0.00 32.23
C ASN A 847 -24.08 -0.90 31.08
N VAL A 848 -23.10 -0.49 30.26
CA VAL A 848 -22.47 -1.35 29.24
C VAL A 848 -21.89 -2.61 29.91
N LEU A 849 -21.12 -2.44 30.98
CA LEU A 849 -20.51 -3.57 31.70
C LEU A 849 -21.57 -4.48 32.34
N ALA A 850 -22.61 -3.92 32.97
CA ALA A 850 -23.71 -4.69 33.55
C ALA A 850 -24.47 -5.53 32.50
N VAL A 851 -24.72 -4.98 31.30
CA VAL A 851 -25.35 -5.72 30.19
C VAL A 851 -24.41 -6.82 29.66
N MET A 852 -23.11 -6.54 29.51
CA MET A 852 -22.13 -7.55 29.12
C MET A 852 -22.07 -8.71 30.12
N ASP A 853 -22.06 -8.41 31.42
CA ASP A 853 -21.95 -9.43 32.46
C ASP A 853 -23.27 -10.18 32.71
N LYS A 854 -24.43 -9.57 32.39
CA LYS A 854 -25.75 -10.22 32.39
C LYS A 854 -25.89 -11.24 31.24
N TYR A 855 -25.74 -10.79 29.99
CA TYR A 855 -25.91 -11.64 28.79
C TYR A 855 -24.59 -12.27 28.28
N LYS A 856 -23.54 -12.22 29.11
CA LYS A 856 -22.26 -12.91 28.92
C LYS A 856 -21.46 -12.56 27.66
N PHE A 857 -21.70 -11.37 27.09
CA PHE A 857 -20.89 -10.83 25.99
C PHE A 857 -19.40 -10.76 26.34
N SER A 858 -18.55 -10.97 25.33
CA SER A 858 -17.10 -10.76 25.40
C SER A 858 -16.67 -9.41 24.86
N GLY A 859 -17.49 -8.69 24.10
CA GLY A 859 -17.10 -7.39 23.54
C GLY A 859 -18.27 -6.50 23.15
N VAL A 860 -17.93 -5.30 22.67
CA VAL A 860 -18.87 -4.28 22.21
C VAL A 860 -18.41 -3.70 20.87
N GLN A 861 -19.31 -3.66 19.88
CA GLN A 861 -19.12 -2.88 18.67
C GLN A 861 -19.95 -1.59 18.74
N LEU A 862 -19.33 -0.45 18.46
CA LEU A 862 -19.95 0.88 18.53
C LEU A 862 -20.44 1.34 17.15
N ASP A 863 -21.76 1.35 16.93
CA ASP A 863 -22.42 1.90 15.73
C ASP A 863 -22.89 3.34 16.04
N CYS A 864 -21.90 4.24 16.15
CA CYS A 864 -22.05 5.59 16.70
C CYS A 864 -21.74 6.70 15.68
N GLU A 865 -21.61 6.33 14.40
CA GLU A 865 -21.33 7.21 13.26
C GLU A 865 -22.34 8.37 13.11
N ARG A 866 -23.65 8.06 13.17
CA ARG A 866 -24.74 9.01 12.88
C ARG A 866 -24.71 10.30 13.73
N PRO A 867 -24.56 10.26 15.08
CA PRO A 867 -24.63 11.44 15.93
C PRO A 867 -23.30 12.21 16.11
N ILE A 868 -22.17 11.71 15.60
CA ILE A 868 -20.85 12.32 15.86
C ILE A 868 -20.53 13.46 14.89
N ARG A 869 -20.13 14.60 15.43
CA ARG A 869 -19.84 15.86 14.73
C ARG A 869 -18.61 16.54 15.37
N ARG A 870 -18.09 17.58 14.71
CA ARG A 870 -16.94 18.36 15.22
C ARG A 870 -17.16 18.88 16.66
N GLY A 871 -18.39 19.14 17.07
CA GLY A 871 -18.73 19.60 18.42
C GLY A 871 -18.59 18.55 19.54
N ASN A 872 -18.75 17.26 19.25
CA ASN A 872 -18.92 16.22 20.28
C ASN A 872 -17.97 15.02 20.19
N HIS A 873 -17.11 14.96 19.15
CA HIS A 873 -16.11 13.90 18.97
C HIS A 873 -15.23 13.64 20.22
N ILE A 874 -14.93 14.68 21.01
CA ILE A 874 -14.17 14.58 22.26
C ILE A 874 -14.87 13.68 23.28
N TYR A 875 -16.20 13.76 23.40
CA TYR A 875 -16.97 12.90 24.32
C TYR A 875 -16.93 11.43 23.89
N PHE A 876 -17.05 11.15 22.59
CA PHE A 876 -16.91 9.79 22.04
C PHE A 876 -15.49 9.24 22.27
N ASN A 877 -14.45 9.99 21.90
CA ASN A 877 -13.06 9.61 22.13
C ASN A 877 -12.79 9.34 23.63
N THR A 878 -13.35 10.16 24.53
CA THR A 878 -13.18 9.99 25.98
C THR A 878 -13.93 8.76 26.50
N PHE A 879 -15.16 8.51 26.04
CA PHE A 879 -15.93 7.32 26.36
C PHE A 879 -15.19 6.04 25.94
N VAL A 880 -14.70 5.98 24.69
CA VAL A 880 -13.92 4.85 24.16
C VAL A 880 -12.62 4.64 24.96
N ARG A 881 -11.87 5.71 25.26
CA ARG A 881 -10.65 5.62 26.09
C ARG A 881 -10.94 5.07 27.50
N LYS A 882 -12.04 5.49 28.16
CA LYS A 882 -12.44 4.97 29.47
C LYS A 882 -12.87 3.50 29.39
N LEU A 883 -13.67 3.13 28.38
CA LEU A 883 -14.16 1.77 28.19
C LEU A 883 -13.00 0.78 27.97
N SER A 884 -12.02 1.14 27.11
CA SER A 884 -10.77 0.38 26.91
C SER A 884 -10.07 0.10 28.23
N LYS A 885 -9.87 1.14 29.05
CA LYS A 885 -9.18 1.07 30.35
C LYS A 885 -9.88 0.19 31.40
N MET A 886 -11.15 -0.14 31.20
CA MET A 886 -11.90 -1.10 32.03
C MET A 886 -11.89 -2.52 31.43
N PHE A 887 -11.83 -2.64 30.10
CA PHE A 887 -11.69 -3.91 29.39
C PHE A 887 -10.28 -4.50 29.55
N GLU A 888 -9.23 -3.66 29.55
CA GLU A 888 -7.85 -4.02 29.90
C GLU A 888 -7.73 -4.71 31.27
N LYS A 889 -8.63 -4.38 32.21
CA LYS A 889 -8.65 -4.91 33.59
C LYS A 889 -9.54 -6.13 33.78
N SER A 890 -10.31 -6.55 32.77
CA SER A 890 -11.34 -7.57 32.93
C SER A 890 -11.38 -8.55 31.76
N LYS A 891 -11.38 -9.85 32.06
CA LYS A 891 -11.57 -10.87 31.03
C LYS A 891 -13.05 -10.97 30.63
N ALA A 892 -13.27 -11.45 29.41
CA ALA A 892 -14.56 -11.94 28.96
C ALA A 892 -14.88 -13.28 29.64
N SER A 893 -16.15 -13.64 29.72
CA SER A 893 -16.59 -14.87 30.40
C SER A 893 -16.37 -16.17 29.57
N ASN A 894 -15.70 -16.09 28.42
CA ASN A 894 -15.07 -17.21 27.71
C ASN A 894 -13.55 -17.34 28.06
N GLY A 895 -13.01 -16.44 28.88
CA GLY A 895 -11.61 -16.37 29.30
C GLY A 895 -10.69 -15.53 28.40
N CYS A 896 -11.20 -14.95 27.31
CA CYS A 896 -10.41 -14.11 26.41
C CYS A 896 -10.37 -12.64 26.87
N ASN A 897 -9.58 -11.80 26.19
CA ASN A 897 -9.62 -10.35 26.36
C ASN A 897 -11.02 -9.82 25.98
N ARG A 898 -11.50 -8.74 26.61
CA ARG A 898 -12.72 -8.08 26.14
C ARG A 898 -12.43 -7.24 24.90
N THR A 899 -13.25 -7.38 23.85
CA THR A 899 -13.03 -6.68 22.57
C THR A 899 -13.85 -5.39 22.47
N ILE A 900 -13.26 -4.34 21.87
CA ILE A 900 -13.98 -3.13 21.46
C ILE A 900 -13.74 -2.92 19.97
N SER A 901 -14.79 -2.73 19.21
CA SER A 901 -14.71 -2.34 17.80
C SER A 901 -15.63 -1.16 17.49
N ALA A 902 -15.42 -0.50 16.36
CA ALA A 902 -16.30 0.56 15.85
C ALA A 902 -16.81 0.18 14.46
N ARG A 903 -17.99 0.69 14.07
CA ARG A 903 -18.60 0.45 12.76
C ARG A 903 -18.86 1.76 12.02
N PHE A 904 -18.45 1.84 10.75
CA PHE A 904 -18.64 3.01 9.90
C PHE A 904 -19.17 2.62 8.51
N SER A 905 -20.01 3.48 7.94
CA SER A 905 -20.57 3.35 6.60
C SER A 905 -19.83 4.20 5.57
N HIS A 906 -20.09 3.92 4.28
CA HIS A 906 -19.68 4.74 3.15
C HIS A 906 -20.09 6.24 3.22
N TYR A 907 -20.96 6.66 4.15
CA TYR A 907 -21.26 8.07 4.41
C TYR A 907 -20.11 8.81 5.14
N THR A 908 -19.21 8.10 5.82
CA THR A 908 -18.03 8.69 6.48
C THR A 908 -16.97 9.09 5.45
N ARG A 909 -17.02 10.35 4.97
CA ARG A 909 -16.15 10.88 3.90
C ARG A 909 -14.84 11.53 4.35
N ASN A 910 -14.70 11.90 5.63
CA ASN A 910 -13.53 12.59 6.17
C ASN A 910 -13.34 12.22 7.66
N PRO A 911 -12.98 10.96 7.97
CA PRO A 911 -12.99 10.45 9.34
C PRO A 911 -12.03 11.19 10.28
N SER A 912 -10.87 11.65 9.80
CA SER A 912 -9.93 12.44 10.62
C SER A 912 -10.48 13.80 11.08
N SER A 913 -11.57 14.30 10.49
CA SER A 913 -12.30 15.49 11.00
C SER A 913 -13.27 15.19 12.15
N TYR A 914 -13.47 13.92 12.53
CA TYR A 914 -14.50 13.47 13.47
C TYR A 914 -14.07 12.33 14.42
N PHE A 915 -12.97 11.63 14.14
CA PHE A 915 -12.55 10.43 14.86
C PHE A 915 -11.03 10.42 15.09
N SER A 916 -10.64 9.95 16.28
CA SER A 916 -9.25 9.72 16.63
C SER A 916 -8.71 8.47 15.91
N ILE A 917 -8.05 8.63 14.76
CA ILE A 917 -7.57 7.49 13.96
C ILE A 917 -6.60 6.59 14.75
N SER A 918 -5.77 7.18 15.61
CA SER A 918 -4.84 6.46 16.50
C SER A 918 -5.56 5.72 17.64
N LEU A 919 -6.69 6.24 18.15
CA LEU A 919 -7.55 5.49 19.08
C LEU A 919 -8.27 4.34 18.36
N LEU A 920 -8.68 4.54 17.11
CA LEU A 920 -9.22 3.47 16.27
C LEU A 920 -8.16 2.39 16.00
N ASN A 921 -6.89 2.76 15.82
CA ASN A 921 -5.74 1.84 15.74
C ASN A 921 -5.47 1.03 17.03
N LYS A 922 -6.08 1.42 18.17
CA LYS A 922 -6.02 0.71 19.47
C LYS A 922 -7.24 -0.18 19.73
N LEU A 923 -8.32 -0.05 18.96
CA LEU A 923 -9.46 -0.96 19.03
C LEU A 923 -9.05 -2.38 18.61
N SER A 924 -9.89 -3.36 18.90
CA SER A 924 -9.74 -4.73 18.38
C SER A 924 -9.74 -4.71 16.86
N HIS A 925 -10.78 -4.10 16.26
CA HIS A 925 -10.88 -3.80 14.82
C HIS A 925 -11.88 -2.64 14.56
N VAL A 926 -11.97 -2.20 13.31
CA VAL A 926 -12.91 -1.22 12.76
C VAL A 926 -13.62 -1.84 11.56
N SER A 927 -14.95 -1.92 11.64
CA SER A 927 -15.81 -2.59 10.66
C SER A 927 -16.36 -1.59 9.63
N LEU A 928 -16.15 -1.85 8.34
CA LEU A 928 -16.57 -0.98 7.23
C LEU A 928 -17.75 -1.58 6.46
N ARG A 929 -18.92 -0.93 6.51
CA ARG A 929 -20.12 -1.33 5.73
C ARG A 929 -20.31 -0.50 4.47
N MET A 930 -20.63 -1.18 3.36
CA MET A 930 -21.12 -0.53 2.15
C MET A 930 -22.65 -0.52 2.11
N SER A 931 -23.32 -1.56 2.62
CA SER A 931 -24.78 -1.64 2.79
C SER A 931 -25.32 -0.94 4.05
N SER A 932 -26.65 -0.86 4.15
CA SER A 932 -27.37 -0.70 5.42
C SER A 932 -27.79 -2.08 5.98
N GLN A 933 -28.45 -2.10 7.14
CA GLN A 933 -28.97 -3.35 7.70
C GLN A 933 -30.01 -3.99 6.75
N SER A 934 -29.93 -5.30 6.54
CA SER A 934 -30.80 -6.07 5.63
C SER A 934 -30.84 -5.58 4.18
N SER A 935 -29.76 -4.95 3.68
CA SER A 935 -29.65 -4.53 2.27
C SER A 935 -28.36 -5.01 1.62
N VAL A 936 -28.32 -4.94 0.29
CA VAL A 936 -27.15 -5.30 -0.52
C VAL A 936 -26.12 -4.17 -0.46
N ASP A 937 -24.83 -4.53 -0.60
CA ASP A 937 -23.75 -3.55 -0.69
C ASP A 937 -23.94 -2.60 -1.89
N ALA A 938 -23.39 -1.38 -1.77
CA ALA A 938 -23.41 -0.42 -2.86
C ALA A 938 -22.83 -1.06 -4.14
N PRO A 939 -23.48 -0.89 -5.31
CA PRO A 939 -23.42 -1.88 -6.40
C PRO A 939 -22.05 -2.08 -7.05
N SER A 940 -21.07 -1.20 -6.85
CA SER A 940 -19.71 -1.38 -7.33
C SER A 940 -18.72 -1.60 -6.18
N PHE A 941 -18.19 -2.82 -6.06
CA PHE A 941 -17.11 -3.13 -5.12
C PHE A 941 -15.83 -2.33 -5.46
N PHE A 942 -15.54 -2.24 -6.75
CA PHE A 942 -14.43 -1.48 -7.31
C PHE A 942 -14.84 -0.06 -7.73
N ALA A 943 -13.86 0.83 -7.88
CA ALA A 943 -14.06 2.15 -8.45
C ALA A 943 -14.54 2.04 -9.91
N ASN A 944 -15.77 2.51 -10.18
CA ASN A 944 -16.26 2.69 -11.54
C ASN A 944 -15.47 3.82 -12.24
N PRO A 945 -14.81 3.58 -13.40
CA PRO A 945 -14.10 4.63 -14.14
C PRO A 945 -15.04 5.69 -14.74
N SER A 946 -16.25 5.31 -15.12
CA SER A 946 -17.25 6.19 -15.73
C SER A 946 -17.99 7.06 -14.70
N ASP A 947 -18.00 6.67 -13.42
CA ASP A 947 -18.35 7.56 -12.31
C ASP A 947 -17.27 7.55 -11.21
N PRO A 948 -16.26 8.43 -11.33
CA PRO A 948 -15.25 8.62 -10.30
C PRO A 948 -15.82 9.09 -8.94
N LYS A 949 -17.06 9.61 -8.87
CA LYS A 949 -17.71 10.07 -7.63
C LYS A 949 -18.55 8.98 -6.96
N ALA A 950 -18.88 7.88 -7.65
CA ALA A 950 -19.61 6.75 -7.06
C ALA A 950 -18.86 6.14 -5.85
N PRO A 951 -19.53 5.85 -4.72
CA PRO A 951 -18.94 5.13 -3.61
C PRO A 951 -18.65 3.68 -4.00
N SER A 952 -17.57 3.11 -3.46
CA SER A 952 -17.16 1.72 -3.69
C SER A 952 -16.32 1.22 -2.53
N THR A 953 -16.32 -0.09 -2.29
CA THR A 953 -15.56 -0.73 -1.22
C THR A 953 -14.09 -0.33 -1.28
N GLU A 954 -13.50 -0.40 -2.47
CA GLU A 954 -12.12 -0.04 -2.74
C GLU A 954 -11.79 1.41 -2.34
N LYS A 955 -12.59 2.39 -2.79
CA LYS A 955 -12.39 3.81 -2.42
C LYS A 955 -12.53 4.01 -0.91
N PHE A 956 -13.44 3.32 -0.26
CA PHE A 956 -13.69 3.44 1.18
C PHE A 956 -12.52 2.85 2.00
N VAL A 957 -12.08 1.63 1.69
CA VAL A 957 -10.89 1.00 2.30
C VAL A 957 -9.63 1.84 2.08
N LYS A 958 -9.41 2.33 0.85
CA LYS A 958 -8.26 3.19 0.51
C LYS A 958 -8.26 4.49 1.33
N MET A 959 -9.41 5.17 1.42
CA MET A 959 -9.55 6.39 2.21
C MET A 959 -9.23 6.18 3.71
N TRP A 960 -9.63 5.05 4.30
CA TRP A 960 -9.24 4.71 5.68
C TRP A 960 -7.74 4.44 5.84
N LYS A 961 -7.11 3.74 4.87
CA LYS A 961 -5.64 3.53 4.84
C LYS A 961 -4.86 4.85 4.66
N GLU A 962 -5.42 5.80 3.91
CA GLU A 962 -4.86 7.15 3.67
C GLU A 962 -4.93 8.06 4.91
N VAL A 963 -6.00 8.01 5.73
CA VAL A 963 -6.03 8.80 6.98
C VAL A 963 -5.15 8.23 8.12
N GLY A 964 -4.49 7.09 7.90
CA GLY A 964 -3.60 6.46 8.89
C GLY A 964 -4.22 5.31 9.69
N LEU A 965 -5.40 4.81 9.32
CA LEU A 965 -5.91 3.59 9.95
C LEU A 965 -5.11 2.39 9.43
N ARG A 966 -4.57 1.58 10.34
CA ARG A 966 -3.72 0.44 9.97
C ARG A 966 -4.53 -0.65 9.27
N PRO A 967 -4.01 -1.29 8.22
CA PRO A 967 -4.69 -2.39 7.54
C PRO A 967 -5.12 -3.53 8.50
N ASP A 968 -4.27 -3.95 9.44
CA ASP A 968 -4.59 -5.00 10.43
C ASP A 968 -5.75 -4.65 11.38
N LYS A 969 -6.24 -3.41 11.33
CA LYS A 969 -7.40 -2.93 12.08
C LYS A 969 -8.66 -2.77 11.25
N LEU A 970 -8.60 -2.94 9.94
CA LEU A 970 -9.77 -2.88 9.06
C LEU A 970 -10.43 -4.25 8.93
N VAL A 971 -11.75 -4.30 9.14
CA VAL A 971 -12.62 -5.44 8.85
C VAL A 971 -13.64 -5.01 7.81
N LEU A 972 -13.76 -5.77 6.72
CA LEU A 972 -14.68 -5.47 5.63
C LEU A 972 -16.02 -6.19 5.85
N GLU A 973 -17.13 -5.44 6.01
CA GLU A 973 -18.46 -6.05 5.98
C GLU A 973 -18.86 -6.40 4.54
N ILE A 974 -19.40 -7.61 4.35
CA ILE A 974 -19.86 -8.15 3.08
C ILE A 974 -21.31 -8.63 3.27
N SER A 975 -22.22 -8.15 2.43
CA SER A 975 -23.62 -8.55 2.43
C SER A 975 -23.81 -9.87 1.65
N PRO A 976 -24.42 -10.92 2.24
CA PRO A 976 -24.80 -12.13 1.52
C PRO A 976 -26.13 -11.99 0.75
N PHE A 977 -26.88 -10.89 0.96
CA PHE A 977 -28.18 -10.69 0.36
C PHE A 977 -28.10 -10.50 -1.16
N GLY A 978 -29.04 -11.10 -1.88
CA GLY A 978 -29.33 -10.78 -3.28
C GLY A 978 -30.37 -9.66 -3.41
N PHE A 979 -30.66 -9.24 -4.63
CA PHE A 979 -31.69 -8.25 -4.91
C PHE A 979 -32.41 -8.44 -6.24
N GLU A 980 -33.59 -7.84 -6.32
CA GLU A 980 -34.41 -7.70 -7.52
C GLU A 980 -34.28 -6.27 -8.07
N SER A 981 -34.15 -6.11 -9.39
CA SER A 981 -34.14 -4.81 -10.07
C SER A 981 -34.96 -4.78 -11.36
N ASN A 982 -35.64 -3.66 -11.60
CA ASN A 982 -36.44 -3.41 -12.81
C ASN A 982 -35.55 -3.09 -14.02
N GLY A 983 -34.86 -4.10 -14.53
CA GLY A 983 -34.07 -4.02 -15.76
C GLY A 983 -32.85 -3.10 -15.68
N THR A 984 -32.37 -2.67 -16.84
CA THR A 984 -31.16 -1.85 -16.99
C THR A 984 -31.39 -0.40 -16.58
N GLY A 985 -31.05 -0.07 -15.33
CA GLY A 985 -31.14 1.29 -14.77
C GLY A 985 -32.12 1.44 -13.59
N GLY A 986 -32.90 0.40 -13.28
CA GLY A 986 -33.75 0.37 -12.09
C GLY A 986 -32.94 0.23 -10.80
N GLY A 987 -33.28 1.00 -9.76
CA GLY A 987 -32.74 0.80 -8.42
C GLY A 987 -33.22 -0.51 -7.78
N VAL A 988 -32.68 -0.83 -6.60
CA VAL A 988 -33.08 -2.02 -5.82
C VAL A 988 -34.57 -1.96 -5.50
N VAL A 989 -35.34 -2.93 -5.99
CA VAL A 989 -36.79 -3.07 -5.76
C VAL A 989 -37.04 -3.85 -4.48
N ARG A 990 -36.31 -4.95 -4.29
CA ARG A 990 -36.40 -5.84 -3.13
C ARG A 990 -35.03 -6.44 -2.83
N ALA A 991 -34.64 -6.49 -1.55
CA ALA A 991 -33.54 -7.32 -1.08
C ALA A 991 -34.06 -8.70 -0.66
N MET A 992 -33.26 -9.75 -0.86
CA MET A 992 -33.65 -11.16 -0.65
C MET A 992 -32.50 -11.95 -0.02
N GLY A 993 -32.80 -12.84 0.93
CA GLY A 993 -31.83 -13.84 1.38
C GLY A 993 -31.52 -14.85 0.26
N GLN A 994 -30.37 -15.53 0.32
CA GLN A 994 -29.97 -16.52 -0.69
C GLN A 994 -31.03 -17.62 -0.90
N GLY A 995 -31.67 -18.08 0.18
CA GLY A 995 -32.79 -19.03 0.08
C GLY A 995 -34.01 -18.47 -0.67
N GLU A 996 -34.34 -17.19 -0.51
CA GLU A 996 -35.40 -16.51 -1.28
C GLU A 996 -35.02 -16.34 -2.75
N VAL A 997 -33.76 -16.01 -3.04
CA VAL A 997 -33.25 -15.97 -4.42
C VAL A 997 -33.46 -17.32 -5.09
N CYS A 998 -33.04 -18.42 -4.46
CA CYS A 998 -33.18 -19.77 -5.00
C CYS A 998 -34.65 -20.21 -5.18
N GLN A 999 -35.57 -19.72 -4.35
CA GLN A 999 -37.02 -19.90 -4.55
C GLN A 999 -37.53 -19.11 -5.78
N THR A 1000 -37.07 -17.86 -5.96
CA THR A 1000 -37.50 -16.97 -7.05
C THR A 1000 -36.94 -17.40 -8.42
N VAL A 1001 -35.68 -17.83 -8.50
CA VAL A 1001 -35.02 -18.17 -9.79
C VAL A 1001 -34.94 -19.68 -10.06
N GLY A 1002 -35.17 -20.50 -9.04
CA GLY A 1002 -35.01 -21.96 -9.06
C GLY A 1002 -33.57 -22.41 -8.84
N ASN A 1003 -33.41 -23.51 -8.10
CA ASN A 1003 -32.12 -24.09 -7.65
C ASN A 1003 -31.13 -24.50 -8.76
N ARG A 1004 -31.51 -24.39 -10.04
CA ARG A 1004 -30.69 -24.71 -11.22
C ARG A 1004 -30.43 -23.51 -12.12
N ALA A 1005 -30.78 -22.29 -11.69
CA ALA A 1005 -30.51 -21.07 -12.44
C ALA A 1005 -29.00 -20.89 -12.68
N VAL A 1006 -28.64 -20.60 -13.93
CA VAL A 1006 -27.28 -20.20 -14.31
C VAL A 1006 -27.22 -18.68 -14.28
N PHE A 1007 -26.54 -18.14 -13.27
CA PHE A 1007 -26.29 -16.71 -13.18
C PHE A 1007 -25.17 -16.30 -14.14
N ARG A 1008 -25.37 -15.21 -14.88
CA ARG A 1008 -24.30 -14.53 -15.61
C ARG A 1008 -23.50 -13.69 -14.63
N HIS A 1009 -22.22 -13.98 -14.50
CA HIS A 1009 -21.35 -13.27 -13.56
C HIS A 1009 -20.97 -11.86 -14.07
N ASP A 1010 -21.11 -10.86 -13.21
CA ASP A 1010 -20.54 -9.52 -13.34
C ASP A 1010 -19.27 -9.42 -12.46
N TYR A 1011 -18.12 -9.34 -13.12
CA TYR A 1011 -16.79 -9.29 -12.51
C TYR A 1011 -16.41 -7.91 -11.95
N GLU A 1012 -17.14 -6.84 -12.29
CA GLU A 1012 -16.90 -5.49 -11.77
C GLU A 1012 -17.69 -5.24 -10.47
N GLN A 1013 -18.90 -5.82 -10.39
CA GLN A 1013 -19.76 -5.78 -9.20
C GLN A 1013 -19.46 -6.90 -8.19
N LEU A 1014 -18.87 -8.01 -8.65
CA LEU A 1014 -18.67 -9.25 -7.87
C LEU A 1014 -20.00 -9.82 -7.37
N ASN A 1015 -20.88 -10.09 -8.32
CA ASN A 1015 -22.13 -10.82 -8.16
C ASN A 1015 -22.49 -11.57 -9.46
N GLY A 1016 -23.48 -12.45 -9.40
CA GLY A 1016 -24.13 -13.04 -10.56
C GLY A 1016 -25.55 -12.50 -10.76
N ALA A 1017 -25.96 -12.30 -12.01
CA ALA A 1017 -27.28 -11.82 -12.39
C ALA A 1017 -28.01 -12.82 -13.32
N VAL A 1018 -29.31 -12.97 -13.14
CA VAL A 1018 -30.19 -13.77 -14.02
C VAL A 1018 -31.45 -12.96 -14.37
N ARG A 1019 -31.97 -13.16 -15.59
CA ARG A 1019 -33.18 -12.49 -16.06
C ARG A 1019 -34.36 -13.47 -16.02
N LEU A 1020 -35.46 -13.04 -15.40
CA LEU A 1020 -36.72 -13.77 -15.35
C LEU A 1020 -37.56 -13.52 -16.61
N GLU A 1021 -38.54 -14.39 -16.89
CA GLU A 1021 -39.41 -14.29 -18.07
C GLU A 1021 -40.26 -13.00 -18.10
N ASN A 1022 -40.62 -12.48 -16.93
CA ASN A 1022 -41.29 -11.18 -16.78
C ASN A 1022 -40.37 -9.96 -17.10
N GLY A 1023 -39.10 -10.21 -17.43
CA GLY A 1023 -38.11 -9.20 -17.80
C GLY A 1023 -37.26 -8.68 -16.64
N THR A 1024 -37.64 -8.97 -15.39
CA THR A 1024 -36.95 -8.54 -14.16
C THR A 1024 -35.58 -9.20 -14.01
N MET A 1025 -34.63 -8.49 -13.39
CA MET A 1025 -33.30 -9.00 -13.06
C MET A 1025 -33.23 -9.40 -11.58
N VAL A 1026 -32.67 -10.58 -11.29
CA VAL A 1026 -32.33 -11.03 -9.93
C VAL A 1026 -30.83 -11.23 -9.84
N HIS A 1027 -30.21 -10.65 -8.81
CA HIS A 1027 -28.77 -10.64 -8.58
C HIS A 1027 -28.44 -11.29 -7.24
N ALA A 1028 -27.34 -12.06 -7.16
CA ALA A 1028 -26.88 -12.70 -5.93
C ALA A 1028 -25.37 -12.93 -5.93
N MET A 1029 -24.74 -12.90 -4.75
CA MET A 1029 -23.33 -13.20 -4.57
C MET A 1029 -23.10 -14.72 -4.48
N SER A 1030 -22.06 -15.23 -5.14
CA SER A 1030 -21.62 -16.63 -5.09
C SER A 1030 -20.58 -16.90 -3.99
N ALA A 1031 -20.22 -18.17 -3.80
CA ALA A 1031 -19.15 -18.58 -2.90
C ALA A 1031 -17.76 -18.11 -3.39
N ASP A 1032 -17.55 -18.07 -4.70
CA ASP A 1032 -16.28 -17.66 -5.31
C ASP A 1032 -16.15 -16.13 -5.34
N ASP A 1033 -17.25 -15.37 -5.48
CA ASP A 1033 -17.27 -13.92 -5.21
C ASP A 1033 -16.79 -13.62 -3.79
N LEU A 1034 -17.32 -14.36 -2.79
CA LEU A 1034 -16.92 -14.21 -1.39
C LEU A 1034 -15.45 -14.59 -1.19
N ALA A 1035 -14.98 -15.68 -1.80
CA ALA A 1035 -13.58 -16.08 -1.76
C ALA A 1035 -12.65 -15.01 -2.37
N TYR A 1036 -13.05 -14.38 -3.48
CA TYR A 1036 -12.33 -13.26 -4.07
C TYR A 1036 -12.34 -12.01 -3.16
N LYS A 1037 -13.48 -11.67 -2.54
CA LYS A 1037 -13.58 -10.54 -1.58
C LYS A 1037 -12.72 -10.77 -0.33
N ILE A 1038 -12.62 -12.01 0.16
CA ILE A 1038 -11.68 -12.42 1.21
C ILE A 1038 -10.23 -12.29 0.72
N GLY A 1039 -9.93 -12.74 -0.50
CA GLY A 1039 -8.59 -12.60 -1.08
C GLY A 1039 -8.17 -11.14 -1.30
N TYR A 1040 -9.09 -10.26 -1.69
CA TYR A 1040 -8.90 -8.81 -1.71
C TYR A 1040 -8.56 -8.28 -0.31
N ALA A 1041 -9.33 -8.66 0.71
CA ALA A 1041 -9.06 -8.28 2.10
C ALA A 1041 -7.66 -8.75 2.54
N ARG A 1042 -7.25 -9.97 2.16
CA ARG A 1042 -5.90 -10.51 2.43
C ARG A 1042 -4.80 -9.72 1.68
N ARG A 1043 -4.99 -9.41 0.40
CA ARG A 1043 -4.04 -8.62 -0.42
C ARG A 1043 -3.85 -7.19 0.11
N GLU A 1044 -4.93 -6.56 0.54
CA GLU A 1044 -4.90 -5.22 1.12
C GLU A 1044 -4.37 -5.18 2.57
N ASN A 1045 -3.97 -6.34 3.11
CA ASN A 1045 -3.55 -6.59 4.49
C ASN A 1045 -4.59 -6.23 5.56
N LEU A 1046 -5.88 -6.38 5.23
CA LEU A 1046 -6.98 -6.11 6.16
C LEU A 1046 -7.01 -7.15 7.31
N GLY A 1047 -7.37 -6.67 8.51
CA GLY A 1047 -7.53 -7.47 9.71
C GLY A 1047 -8.67 -8.49 9.69
N GLY A 1048 -9.60 -8.43 8.73
CA GLY A 1048 -10.64 -9.45 8.58
C GLY A 1048 -11.80 -9.14 7.64
N ILE A 1049 -12.83 -9.98 7.70
CA ILE A 1049 -14.15 -9.76 7.09
C ILE A 1049 -15.28 -9.95 8.11
N ALA A 1050 -16.45 -9.38 7.81
CA ALA A 1050 -17.69 -9.63 8.54
C ALA A 1050 -18.83 -9.98 7.58
N LEU A 1051 -19.59 -11.05 7.88
CA LEU A 1051 -20.78 -11.41 7.11
C LEU A 1051 -22.00 -10.67 7.68
N ASN A 1052 -22.58 -9.77 6.89
CA ASN A 1052 -23.59 -8.78 7.30
C ASN A 1052 -24.93 -9.04 6.57
N SER A 1053 -25.78 -9.97 6.99
CA SER A 1053 -25.80 -10.78 8.22
C SER A 1053 -25.95 -12.27 7.88
N VAL A 1054 -25.61 -13.19 8.81
CA VAL A 1054 -25.76 -14.65 8.58
C VAL A 1054 -27.21 -15.07 8.31
N ASN A 1055 -28.17 -14.22 8.67
CA ASN A 1055 -29.60 -14.36 8.36
C ASN A 1055 -29.90 -14.31 6.85
N GLY A 1056 -29.03 -13.70 6.03
CA GLY A 1056 -29.17 -13.59 4.58
C GLY A 1056 -28.52 -14.73 3.77
N ASP A 1057 -27.73 -15.60 4.40
CA ASP A 1057 -27.20 -16.83 3.79
C ASP A 1057 -28.30 -17.91 3.72
N ASP A 1058 -28.14 -18.96 2.91
CA ASP A 1058 -29.14 -20.05 2.82
C ASP A 1058 -29.03 -20.98 4.03
N TYR A 1059 -29.55 -20.54 5.18
CA TYR A 1059 -29.65 -21.35 6.39
C TYR A 1059 -30.56 -22.59 6.24
N THR A 1060 -31.42 -22.61 5.22
CA THR A 1060 -32.38 -23.70 4.95
C THR A 1060 -31.80 -24.84 4.11
N GLY A 1061 -30.78 -24.56 3.29
CA GLY A 1061 -30.24 -25.47 2.29
C GLY A 1061 -31.13 -25.65 1.04
N ILE A 1062 -32.15 -24.80 0.86
CA ILE A 1062 -33.08 -24.85 -0.28
C ILE A 1062 -32.33 -24.72 -1.61
N CYS A 1063 -31.25 -23.94 -1.68
CA CYS A 1063 -30.39 -23.82 -2.87
C CYS A 1063 -29.65 -25.12 -3.27
N GLY A 1064 -29.82 -26.22 -2.52
CA GLY A 1064 -29.20 -27.52 -2.81
C GLY A 1064 -27.71 -27.62 -2.46
N ARG A 1065 -27.12 -26.57 -1.87
CA ARG A 1065 -25.70 -26.52 -1.45
C ARG A 1065 -25.48 -26.86 0.04
N GLY A 1066 -26.53 -27.34 0.72
CA GLY A 1066 -26.59 -27.47 2.17
C GLY A 1066 -26.77 -26.12 2.88
N SER A 1067 -26.99 -26.15 4.20
CA SER A 1067 -27.18 -24.91 4.98
C SER A 1067 -25.92 -24.05 5.05
N PHE A 1068 -26.06 -22.74 5.12
CA PHE A 1068 -24.98 -21.75 5.26
C PHE A 1068 -23.83 -21.90 4.24
N PRO A 1069 -24.13 -21.96 2.92
CA PRO A 1069 -23.10 -22.19 1.90
C PRO A 1069 -22.03 -21.10 1.86
N LEU A 1070 -22.38 -19.82 2.08
CA LEU A 1070 -21.41 -18.72 2.05
C LEU A 1070 -20.55 -18.70 3.31
N LEU A 1071 -21.15 -18.82 4.50
CA LEU A 1071 -20.38 -18.88 5.75
C LEU A 1071 -19.46 -20.12 5.82
N LYS A 1072 -19.87 -21.25 5.20
CA LYS A 1072 -19.01 -22.45 5.09
C LYS A 1072 -17.90 -22.31 4.04
N SER A 1073 -18.01 -21.42 3.05
CA SER A 1073 -16.97 -21.23 2.02
C SER A 1073 -15.86 -20.25 2.44
N ILE A 1074 -15.97 -19.56 3.58
CA ILE A 1074 -14.95 -18.61 4.08
C ILE A 1074 -13.57 -19.25 4.27
N TYR A 1075 -13.53 -20.51 4.68
CA TYR A 1075 -12.30 -21.31 4.78
C TYR A 1075 -12.40 -22.47 3.81
N THR A 1076 -11.47 -22.55 2.87
CA THR A 1076 -11.46 -23.58 1.84
C THR A 1076 -11.17 -24.96 2.43
N SER A 1077 -11.88 -25.98 1.96
CA SER A 1077 -11.68 -27.39 2.36
C SER A 1077 -10.47 -28.05 1.67
N VAL A 1078 -9.95 -27.44 0.62
CA VAL A 1078 -8.71 -27.84 -0.05
C VAL A 1078 -7.53 -27.35 0.78
N LYS A 1079 -6.55 -28.23 1.05
CA LYS A 1079 -5.31 -27.85 1.73
C LYS A 1079 -4.68 -26.65 1.01
N CYS A 1080 -4.36 -25.60 1.76
CA CYS A 1080 -3.59 -24.47 1.26
C CYS A 1080 -2.24 -24.98 0.73
N GLN A 1081 -1.89 -24.60 -0.49
CA GLN A 1081 -0.56 -24.76 -1.09
C GLN A 1081 0.02 -23.36 -1.30
#